data_AF-A0A0V0J1T0-F1
#
_entry.id   AF-A0A0V0J1T0-F1
#
_cell.length_a   1.000
_cell.length_b   1.000
_cell.length_c   1.000
_cell.angle_alpha   90.00
_cell.angle_beta   90.00
_cell.angle_gamma   90.00
#
_symmetry.space_group_name_H-M   'P 1'
#
loop_
_entity.id
_entity.type
_entity.pdbx_description
1 polymer ?
#
loop_
_entity_poly.entity_id
_entity_poly.type
_entity_poly.pdbx_seq_one_letter_code
_entity_poly.pdbx_strand_id
1 'polypeptide(L)'
;MSNTGDFTRLNLPLEAHVFMQARFQSYELLEIFRKLLHLIDTFLHDPSWPGDNFDQNETVYRLVHCLEMVMSWNFLPNQIIEESSLRCCMGRENPLRPSDKWECVFGSAVLPSSLSLLLHLHARLRSSSALGSRTLACIVQLSNIQGPLVTRLPSVLALSPEEQYLLADHAATVMDCVSRWLPDHSSLPSAACTALLMRDTPTPSPSHSVYRQLLPQLPAFRVEELVQSACQSATAVSITSLHTYELPLLAELAVNLLRRLSETFALLERVISGSAWSNNETENAQTVLSRLLFYLSAGHNFFLFTFSVLTRCILVEARQDDDMASDTSPAHEASERLFAYLSDVLHFPRFDGEDELTVGSPGRHSLPLTTGPTAVRDQMIGVLKQACCQLKTLFLEQQTQVLKLYFAAHLASPVGFRRDDQTDCEELDLSIDEDDQCSFEDSLFAIGHFASASSLGSVIALLANLLEERTAQLLQLSQTSNGLGPPSSSSSAPNERSYTLMEDLHWILLICGHILVSGPSQLGSSKGGLPSWDSDFMMRSGIWSAGDKEYNDNDVAICKRFLFCALENSPLPTDVQPQIIQLPSILRLFSVLFRLFRLQVSSRVGSAQLTEDTFWLMSRLAITYLANSQVEDFSGTTEEHHWLPSLDGFL
;
A
#
# COMPACT_ATOMS: atom_id res chain seq x y z
N MET A 1 -20.39 15.19 -22.74
CA MET A 1 -21.34 16.23 -23.14
C MET A 1 -21.86 16.92 -21.89
N SER A 2 -21.92 18.24 -21.93
CA SER A 2 -22.19 19.18 -20.83
C SER A 2 -23.63 19.10 -20.30
N ASN A 3 -23.81 18.67 -19.05
CA ASN A 3 -25.09 18.81 -18.31
C ASN A 3 -25.25 20.23 -17.71
N THR A 4 -25.08 21.26 -18.53
CA THR A 4 -25.42 22.65 -18.19
C THR A 4 -26.92 22.96 -18.42
N GLY A 5 -27.77 21.93 -18.57
CA GLY A 5 -29.10 22.07 -19.19
C GLY A 5 -30.35 22.02 -18.31
N ASP A 6 -30.28 21.65 -17.02
CA ASP A 6 -31.52 21.33 -16.28
C ASP A 6 -31.99 22.37 -15.25
N PHE A 7 -31.14 23.31 -14.80
CA PHE A 7 -31.58 24.38 -13.90
C PHE A 7 -32.51 25.41 -14.58
N THR A 8 -32.50 25.48 -15.91
CA THR A 8 -33.29 26.44 -16.70
C THR A 8 -34.68 25.91 -17.08
N ARG A 9 -35.00 24.63 -16.85
CA ARG A 9 -36.27 24.04 -17.29
C ARG A 9 -37.45 24.35 -16.37
N LEU A 10 -37.20 24.72 -15.12
CA LEU A 10 -38.26 24.92 -14.11
C LEU A 10 -38.58 26.38 -13.79
N ASN A 11 -37.85 27.38 -14.33
CA ASN A 11 -38.05 28.81 -14.03
C ASN A 11 -38.15 29.10 -12.51
N LEU A 12 -37.40 28.38 -11.68
CA LEU A 12 -37.37 28.58 -10.23
C LEU A 12 -36.10 29.34 -9.82
N PRO A 13 -36.17 30.20 -8.79
CA PRO A 13 -34.98 30.85 -8.25
C PRO A 13 -34.05 29.82 -7.61
N LEU A 14 -32.74 30.11 -7.59
CA LEU A 14 -31.72 29.22 -7.04
C LEU A 14 -32.01 28.81 -5.60
N GLU A 15 -32.51 29.74 -4.80
CA GLU A 15 -32.90 29.52 -3.40
C GLU A 15 -34.02 28.48 -3.30
N ALA A 16 -34.98 28.49 -4.24
CA ALA A 16 -36.03 27.47 -4.29
C ALA A 16 -35.46 26.10 -4.69
N HIS A 17 -34.52 26.06 -5.63
CA HIS A 17 -33.83 24.81 -6.00
C HIS A 17 -33.06 24.22 -4.82
N VAL A 18 -32.25 25.04 -4.14
CA VAL A 18 -31.50 24.64 -2.94
C VAL A 18 -32.45 24.19 -1.83
N PHE A 19 -33.53 24.92 -1.58
CA PHE A 19 -34.51 24.56 -0.55
C PHE A 19 -35.19 23.23 -0.86
N MET A 20 -35.64 23.01 -2.10
CA MET A 20 -36.27 21.75 -2.50
C MET A 20 -35.28 20.59 -2.44
N GLN A 21 -34.05 20.77 -2.89
CA GLN A 21 -33.00 19.74 -2.81
C GLN A 21 -32.67 19.41 -1.35
N ALA A 22 -32.51 20.41 -0.49
CA ALA A 22 -32.24 20.23 0.94
C ALA A 22 -33.37 19.47 1.64
N ARG A 23 -34.63 19.78 1.30
CA ARG A 23 -35.79 19.04 1.81
C ARG A 23 -35.80 17.60 1.30
N PHE A 24 -35.70 17.43 -0.01
CA PHE A 24 -35.72 16.12 -0.69
C PHE A 24 -34.66 15.19 -0.13
N GLN A 25 -33.40 15.64 -0.06
CA GLN A 25 -32.28 14.82 0.45
C GLN A 25 -32.42 14.49 1.95
N SER A 26 -33.18 15.28 2.72
CA SER A 26 -33.35 15.08 4.16
C SER A 26 -34.50 14.15 4.54
N TYR A 27 -35.51 13.99 3.67
CA TYR A 27 -36.73 13.25 4.01
C TYR A 27 -37.12 12.27 2.90
N GLU A 28 -37.46 12.77 1.72
CA GLU A 28 -37.98 11.94 0.63
C GLU A 28 -36.93 10.94 0.12
N LEU A 29 -35.67 11.37 -0.03
CA LEU A 29 -34.55 10.51 -0.42
C LEU A 29 -34.23 9.45 0.64
N LEU A 30 -34.26 9.84 1.93
CA LEU A 30 -34.08 8.91 3.06
C LEU A 30 -35.17 7.83 3.07
N GLU A 31 -36.41 8.22 2.85
CA GLU A 31 -37.54 7.28 2.81
C GLU A 31 -37.46 6.34 1.62
N ILE A 32 -37.03 6.83 0.45
CA ILE A 32 -36.72 5.98 -0.72
C ILE A 32 -35.64 4.96 -0.34
N PHE A 33 -34.54 5.41 0.28
CA PHE A 33 -33.44 4.53 0.67
C PHE A 33 -33.89 3.45 1.66
N ARG A 34 -34.65 3.81 2.69
CA ARG A 34 -35.18 2.85 3.67
C ARG A 34 -36.07 1.79 3.02
N LYS A 35 -36.91 2.19 2.06
CA LYS A 35 -37.73 1.24 1.30
C LYS A 35 -36.88 0.33 0.42
N LEU A 36 -35.82 0.85 -0.21
CA LEU A 36 -34.87 0.04 -0.97
C LEU A 36 -34.17 -0.99 -0.08
N LEU A 37 -33.65 -0.58 1.08
CA LEU A 37 -33.03 -1.52 2.04
C LEU A 37 -34.02 -2.59 2.52
N HIS A 38 -35.24 -2.21 2.87
CA HIS A 38 -36.27 -3.18 3.27
C HIS A 38 -36.64 -4.16 2.14
N LEU A 39 -36.68 -3.67 0.90
CA LEU A 39 -36.93 -4.51 -0.27
C LEU A 39 -35.77 -5.47 -0.53
N ILE A 40 -34.52 -5.01 -0.41
CA ILE A 40 -33.31 -5.84 -0.49
C ILE A 40 -33.34 -6.92 0.59
N ASP A 41 -33.64 -6.55 1.83
CA ASP A 41 -33.75 -7.49 2.94
C ASP A 41 -34.79 -8.58 2.65
N THR A 42 -35.98 -8.18 2.17
CA THR A 42 -37.03 -9.13 1.77
C THR A 42 -36.56 -10.07 0.66
N PHE A 43 -35.84 -9.58 -0.34
CA PHE A 43 -35.31 -10.41 -1.43
C PHE A 43 -34.20 -11.34 -0.97
N LEU A 44 -33.31 -10.91 -0.08
CA LEU A 44 -32.21 -11.75 0.42
C LEU A 44 -32.70 -12.90 1.33
N HIS A 45 -33.87 -12.75 1.95
CA HIS A 45 -34.53 -13.84 2.67
C HIS A 45 -35.09 -14.93 1.75
N ASP A 46 -35.31 -14.64 0.46
CA ASP A 46 -35.72 -15.63 -0.53
C ASP A 46 -34.48 -16.33 -1.10
N PRO A 47 -34.26 -17.63 -0.84
CA PRO A 47 -33.11 -18.35 -1.37
C PRO A 47 -33.13 -18.47 -2.90
N SER A 48 -34.31 -18.36 -3.53
CA SER A 48 -34.47 -18.47 -4.99
C SER A 48 -34.14 -17.19 -5.75
N TRP A 49 -34.03 -16.05 -5.05
CA TRP A 49 -33.62 -14.77 -5.62
C TRP A 49 -32.09 -14.68 -5.72
N PRO A 50 -31.53 -14.13 -6.81
CA PRO A 50 -32.17 -13.41 -7.93
C PRO A 50 -32.64 -14.28 -9.11
N GLY A 51 -32.50 -15.61 -9.01
CA GLY A 51 -32.81 -16.59 -10.05
C GLY A 51 -31.70 -16.76 -11.08
N ASP A 52 -31.86 -17.73 -11.99
CA ASP A 52 -30.93 -17.94 -13.10
C ASP A 52 -31.02 -16.76 -14.10
N ASN A 53 -29.89 -16.38 -14.72
CA ASN A 53 -29.79 -15.26 -15.68
C ASN A 53 -30.28 -13.90 -15.16
N PHE A 54 -30.06 -13.62 -13.87
CA PHE A 54 -30.46 -12.35 -13.26
C PHE A 54 -29.81 -11.11 -13.90
N ASP A 55 -28.72 -11.27 -14.62
CA ASP A 55 -28.03 -10.21 -15.38
C ASP A 55 -28.95 -9.52 -16.39
N GLN A 56 -29.96 -10.23 -16.90
CA GLN A 56 -30.96 -9.70 -17.82
C GLN A 56 -32.26 -9.26 -17.13
N ASN A 57 -32.34 -9.42 -15.80
CA ASN A 57 -33.52 -9.07 -15.04
C ASN A 57 -33.57 -7.55 -14.79
N GLU A 58 -34.41 -6.88 -15.56
CA GLU A 58 -34.65 -5.44 -15.46
C GLU A 58 -35.04 -4.98 -14.05
N THR A 59 -35.71 -5.83 -13.26
CA THR A 59 -36.10 -5.48 -11.88
C THR A 59 -34.88 -5.43 -10.96
N VAL A 60 -33.97 -6.40 -11.10
CA VAL A 60 -32.72 -6.45 -10.33
C VAL A 60 -31.82 -5.28 -10.73
N TYR A 61 -31.70 -5.03 -12.04
CA TYR A 61 -30.96 -3.87 -12.56
C TYR A 61 -31.50 -2.55 -12.01
N ARG A 62 -32.81 -2.32 -12.07
CA ARG A 62 -33.44 -1.10 -11.54
C ARG A 62 -33.26 -0.95 -10.04
N LEU A 63 -33.34 -2.04 -9.27
CA LEU A 63 -33.11 -2.02 -7.83
C LEU A 63 -31.69 -1.54 -7.52
N VAL A 64 -30.68 -2.16 -8.15
CA VAL A 64 -29.26 -1.79 -7.97
C VAL A 64 -29.00 -0.37 -8.45
N HIS A 65 -29.56 0.01 -9.60
CA HIS A 65 -29.40 1.36 -10.13
C HIS A 65 -30.03 2.43 -9.24
N CYS A 66 -31.21 2.18 -8.67
CA CYS A 66 -31.82 3.08 -7.70
C CYS A 66 -30.97 3.21 -6.44
N LEU A 67 -30.39 2.10 -5.96
CA LEU A 67 -29.49 2.11 -4.81
C LEU A 67 -28.26 2.97 -5.08
N GLU A 68 -27.60 2.76 -6.22
CA GLU A 68 -26.44 3.53 -6.67
C GLU A 68 -26.77 5.01 -6.78
N MET A 69 -27.87 5.38 -7.44
CA MET A 69 -28.32 6.76 -7.60
C MET A 69 -28.54 7.49 -6.26
N VAL A 70 -29.00 6.78 -5.23
CA VAL A 70 -29.15 7.35 -3.89
C VAL A 70 -27.79 7.51 -3.20
N MET A 71 -26.91 6.51 -3.32
CA MET A 71 -25.58 6.52 -2.71
C MET A 71 -24.62 7.51 -3.37
N SER A 72 -24.81 7.80 -4.66
CA SER A 72 -24.06 8.80 -5.43
C SER A 72 -24.79 10.14 -5.53
N TRP A 73 -25.74 10.42 -4.65
CA TRP A 73 -26.49 11.67 -4.66
C TRP A 73 -25.56 12.86 -4.38
N ASN A 74 -25.69 13.93 -5.17
CA ASN A 74 -24.90 15.15 -4.97
C ASN A 74 -25.48 15.98 -3.81
N PHE A 75 -24.98 15.75 -2.60
CA PHE A 75 -25.43 16.46 -1.40
C PHE A 75 -25.00 17.94 -1.40
N LEU A 76 -25.87 18.80 -0.89
CA LEU A 76 -25.54 20.22 -0.71
C LEU A 76 -24.41 20.42 0.33
N PRO A 77 -23.48 21.37 0.10
CA PRO A 77 -22.41 21.69 1.04
C PRO A 77 -22.92 22.40 2.31
N ASN A 78 -22.14 22.33 3.41
CA ASN A 78 -22.48 22.96 4.69
C ASN A 78 -22.63 24.50 4.64
N GLN A 79 -21.92 25.16 3.71
CA GLN A 79 -22.00 26.59 3.50
C GLN A 79 -22.14 26.84 2.01
N ILE A 80 -23.27 27.42 1.61
CA ILE A 80 -23.49 27.90 0.25
C ILE A 80 -23.06 29.36 0.26
N ILE A 81 -21.76 29.59 0.03
CA ILE A 81 -21.18 30.93 0.14
C ILE A 81 -21.44 31.72 -1.15
N GLU A 82 -21.40 31.07 -2.33
CA GLU A 82 -21.65 31.69 -3.64
C GLU A 82 -22.18 30.69 -4.70
N GLU A 83 -22.79 31.18 -5.80
CA GLU A 83 -23.20 30.38 -6.98
C GLU A 83 -22.08 29.49 -7.56
N SER A 84 -20.84 29.97 -7.46
CA SER A 84 -19.61 29.28 -7.84
C SER A 84 -19.34 28.03 -6.99
N SER A 85 -19.78 28.01 -5.72
CA SER A 85 -19.64 26.87 -4.80
C SER A 85 -20.52 25.69 -5.22
N LEU A 86 -21.63 25.94 -5.90
CA LEU A 86 -22.49 24.91 -6.51
C LEU A 86 -21.91 24.38 -7.83
N ARG A 87 -21.10 25.20 -8.54
CA ARG A 87 -20.41 24.81 -9.78
C ARG A 87 -19.13 23.99 -9.53
N CYS A 88 -18.47 24.19 -8.39
CA CYS A 88 -17.27 23.45 -7.99
C CYS A 88 -17.51 21.98 -7.60
N CYS A 89 -18.77 21.53 -7.53
CA CYS A 89 -19.14 20.13 -7.30
C CYS A 89 -19.06 19.27 -8.59
N MET A 90 -18.43 19.79 -9.64
CA MET A 90 -18.30 19.15 -10.95
C MET A 90 -16.81 18.88 -11.22
N GLY A 91 -16.23 17.88 -10.54
CA GLY A 91 -14.86 17.46 -10.84
C GLY A 91 -14.06 16.79 -9.72
N ARG A 92 -14.58 16.71 -8.49
CA ARG A 92 -14.03 15.88 -7.41
C ARG A 92 -15.11 14.93 -6.90
N GLU A 93 -14.70 13.77 -6.41
CA GLU A 93 -15.55 12.77 -5.74
C GLU A 93 -16.64 13.47 -4.92
N ASN A 94 -17.91 13.28 -5.25
CA ASN A 94 -19.03 13.88 -4.54
C ASN A 94 -19.29 13.04 -3.28
N PRO A 95 -18.87 13.49 -2.08
CA PRO A 95 -18.93 12.64 -0.92
C PRO A 95 -20.38 12.45 -0.47
N LEU A 96 -20.71 11.22 -0.08
CA LEU A 96 -21.98 10.90 0.58
C LEU A 96 -22.09 11.71 1.88
N ARG A 97 -22.97 12.72 1.91
CA ARG A 97 -23.07 13.67 3.04
C ARG A 97 -24.48 13.75 3.65
N PRO A 98 -24.97 12.64 4.23
CA PRO A 98 -26.29 12.60 4.85
C PRO A 98 -26.38 13.53 6.07
N SER A 99 -27.58 14.07 6.31
CA SER A 99 -27.87 14.87 7.52
C SER A 99 -28.12 13.97 8.74
N ASP A 100 -28.20 14.56 9.94
CA ASP A 100 -28.48 13.86 11.20
C ASP A 100 -29.73 12.95 11.15
N LYS A 101 -30.70 13.27 10.29
CA LYS A 101 -31.93 12.47 10.13
C LYS A 101 -31.67 11.05 9.60
N TRP A 102 -30.54 10.85 8.93
CA TRP A 102 -30.13 9.55 8.40
C TRP A 102 -29.49 8.65 9.46
N GLU A 103 -29.42 9.08 10.73
CA GLU A 103 -28.93 8.26 11.86
C GLU A 103 -29.64 6.89 11.95
N CYS A 104 -30.92 6.81 11.56
CA CYS A 104 -31.67 5.56 11.50
C CYS A 104 -31.15 4.54 10.46
N VAL A 105 -30.20 4.92 9.60
CA VAL A 105 -29.62 4.04 8.58
C VAL A 105 -28.10 4.00 8.66
N PHE A 106 -27.45 5.14 8.85
CA PHE A 106 -25.99 5.29 8.91
C PHE A 106 -25.46 5.70 10.29
N GLY A 107 -26.31 5.75 11.32
CA GLY A 107 -25.87 5.97 12.69
C GLY A 107 -25.05 4.77 13.20
N SER A 108 -24.14 5.02 14.15
CA SER A 108 -23.19 4.03 14.66
C SER A 108 -23.82 2.70 15.09
N ALA A 109 -25.03 2.75 15.67
CA ALA A 109 -25.76 1.55 16.11
C ALA A 109 -26.40 0.74 14.97
N VAL A 110 -26.76 1.37 13.85
CA VAL A 110 -27.49 0.73 12.73
C VAL A 110 -26.56 0.40 11.55
N LEU A 111 -25.48 1.16 11.40
CA LEU A 111 -24.48 1.00 10.34
C LEU A 111 -24.01 -0.44 10.12
N PRO A 112 -23.67 -1.25 11.15
CA PRO A 112 -23.27 -2.63 10.94
C PRO A 112 -24.32 -3.46 10.19
N SER A 113 -25.60 -3.26 10.52
CA SER A 113 -26.72 -3.98 9.91
C SER A 113 -26.95 -3.54 8.46
N SER A 114 -26.94 -2.22 8.21
CA SER A 114 -27.06 -1.65 6.86
C SER A 114 -25.92 -2.09 5.95
N LEU A 115 -24.67 -2.03 6.44
CA LEU A 115 -23.49 -2.46 5.69
C LEU A 115 -23.50 -3.97 5.44
N SER A 116 -23.85 -4.77 6.44
CA SER A 116 -24.02 -6.21 6.28
C SER A 116 -25.00 -6.52 5.15
N LEU A 117 -26.17 -5.88 5.14
CA LEU A 117 -27.16 -6.08 4.07
C LEU A 117 -26.61 -5.78 2.67
N LEU A 118 -25.84 -4.69 2.52
CA LEU A 118 -25.21 -4.32 1.26
C LEU A 118 -24.12 -5.31 0.83
N LEU A 119 -23.32 -5.80 1.77
CA LEU A 119 -22.30 -6.83 1.51
C LEU A 119 -22.95 -8.15 1.08
N HIS A 120 -24.08 -8.53 1.69
CA HIS A 120 -24.85 -9.72 1.30
C HIS A 120 -25.46 -9.57 -0.10
N LEU A 121 -25.98 -8.37 -0.42
CA LEU A 121 -26.50 -8.05 -1.75
C LEU A 121 -25.39 -8.19 -2.81
N HIS A 122 -24.23 -7.58 -2.57
CA HIS A 122 -23.09 -7.67 -3.48
C HIS A 122 -22.65 -9.13 -3.64
N ALA A 123 -22.53 -9.90 -2.56
CA ALA A 123 -22.14 -11.31 -2.61
C ALA A 123 -23.08 -12.18 -3.46
N ARG A 124 -24.39 -11.84 -3.54
CA ARG A 124 -25.36 -12.53 -4.41
C ARG A 124 -25.28 -12.12 -5.88
N LEU A 125 -24.86 -10.89 -6.18
CA LEU A 125 -24.90 -10.31 -7.53
C LEU A 125 -23.52 -10.24 -8.21
N ARG A 126 -22.44 -10.53 -7.50
CA ARG A 126 -21.05 -10.36 -7.96
C ARG A 126 -20.62 -11.26 -9.12
N SER A 127 -21.40 -12.26 -9.52
CA SER A 127 -21.09 -13.04 -10.72
C SER A 127 -21.26 -12.23 -12.01
N SER A 128 -22.07 -11.16 -12.00
CA SER A 128 -22.12 -10.20 -13.10
C SER A 128 -21.24 -8.99 -12.77
N SER A 129 -20.28 -8.68 -13.63
CA SER A 129 -19.44 -7.48 -13.49
C SER A 129 -20.26 -6.17 -13.50
N ALA A 130 -21.35 -6.10 -14.27
CA ALA A 130 -22.18 -4.90 -14.40
C ALA A 130 -22.96 -4.56 -13.11
N LEU A 131 -23.60 -5.55 -12.48
CA LEU A 131 -24.30 -5.38 -11.21
C LEU A 131 -23.33 -5.38 -10.01
N GLY A 132 -22.27 -6.18 -10.08
CA GLY A 132 -21.24 -6.29 -9.06
C GLY A 132 -20.49 -4.97 -8.85
N SER A 133 -20.07 -4.31 -9.92
CA SER A 133 -19.39 -3.01 -9.85
C SER A 133 -20.27 -1.92 -9.21
N ARG A 134 -21.56 -1.84 -9.57
CA ARG A 134 -22.50 -0.85 -9.01
C ARG A 134 -22.79 -1.10 -7.53
N THR A 135 -23.02 -2.35 -7.13
CA THR A 135 -23.23 -2.71 -5.72
C THR A 135 -21.98 -2.46 -4.88
N LEU A 136 -20.81 -2.75 -5.42
CA LEU A 136 -19.54 -2.48 -4.76
C LEU A 136 -19.27 -0.98 -4.65
N ALA A 137 -19.55 -0.19 -5.69
CA ALA A 137 -19.46 1.27 -5.64
C ALA A 137 -20.35 1.87 -4.53
N CYS A 138 -21.55 1.30 -4.28
CA CYS A 138 -22.38 1.70 -3.15
C CYS A 138 -21.67 1.47 -1.80
N ILE A 139 -20.94 0.37 -1.65
CA ILE A 139 -20.16 0.05 -0.45
C ILE A 139 -18.96 1.01 -0.34
N VAL A 140 -18.28 1.31 -1.44
CA VAL A 140 -17.17 2.29 -1.49
C VAL A 140 -17.63 3.66 -0.97
N GLN A 141 -18.82 4.13 -1.37
CA GLN A 141 -19.37 5.42 -0.89
C GLN A 141 -19.51 5.49 0.64
N LEU A 142 -19.69 4.36 1.33
CA LEU A 142 -19.73 4.34 2.79
C LEU A 142 -18.37 4.63 3.43
N SER A 143 -17.25 4.30 2.78
CA SER A 143 -15.92 4.72 3.27
C SER A 143 -15.68 6.23 3.13
N ASN A 144 -16.39 6.87 2.21
CA ASN A 144 -16.27 8.28 1.86
C ASN A 144 -17.33 9.18 2.49
N ILE A 145 -18.09 8.65 3.46
CA ILE A 145 -19.13 9.41 4.13
C ILE A 145 -18.55 10.66 4.84
N GLN A 146 -19.27 11.76 4.74
CA GLN A 146 -18.94 13.04 5.37
C GLN A 146 -20.17 13.65 6.03
N GLY A 147 -19.97 14.71 6.81
CA GLY A 147 -21.06 15.44 7.44
C GLY A 147 -21.39 14.91 8.83
N PRO A 148 -22.50 15.39 9.42
CA PRO A 148 -22.64 15.44 10.87
C PRO A 148 -22.81 14.08 11.55
N LEU A 149 -23.06 13.01 10.79
CA LEU A 149 -23.02 11.62 11.28
C LEU A 149 -21.61 11.10 11.57
N VAL A 150 -20.57 11.77 11.05
CA VAL A 150 -19.18 11.30 11.06
C VAL A 150 -18.24 12.41 11.52
N THR A 151 -18.41 13.65 11.01
CA THR A 151 -17.69 14.87 11.44
C THR A 151 -18.56 16.13 11.28
N ARG A 152 -18.59 17.02 12.28
CA ARG A 152 -19.29 18.32 12.15
C ARG A 152 -18.39 19.44 11.61
N LEU A 153 -17.06 19.30 11.67
CA LEU A 153 -16.07 20.28 11.20
C LEU A 153 -15.03 19.67 10.25
N PRO A 154 -14.42 20.47 9.35
CA PRO A 154 -13.47 20.00 8.33
C PRO A 154 -12.02 19.78 8.80
N SER A 155 -11.66 20.01 10.08
CA SER A 155 -10.29 19.82 10.59
C SER A 155 -10.24 18.99 11.87
N VAL A 156 -9.49 17.88 11.84
CA VAL A 156 -9.38 16.87 12.91
C VAL A 156 -8.82 17.44 14.22
N LEU A 157 -7.88 18.39 14.15
CA LEU A 157 -7.28 19.05 15.33
C LEU A 157 -8.19 20.09 15.97
N ALA A 158 -9.26 20.49 15.28
CA ALA A 158 -10.30 21.37 15.79
C ALA A 158 -11.56 20.60 16.23
N LEU A 159 -11.58 19.27 16.12
CA LEU A 159 -12.70 18.44 16.55
C LEU A 159 -12.74 18.33 18.07
N SER A 160 -13.95 18.33 18.61
CA SER A 160 -14.19 17.95 20.00
C SER A 160 -13.84 16.46 20.21
N PRO A 161 -13.50 16.02 21.44
CA PRO A 161 -13.21 14.62 21.73
C PRO A 161 -14.32 13.66 21.27
N GLU A 162 -15.59 14.04 21.43
CA GLU A 162 -16.74 13.24 21.02
C GLU A 162 -16.80 13.02 19.50
N GLU A 163 -16.46 14.05 18.71
CA GLU A 163 -16.42 13.97 17.25
C GLU A 163 -15.26 13.09 16.75
N GLN A 164 -14.11 13.10 17.44
CA GLN A 164 -13.00 12.19 17.12
C GLN A 164 -13.40 10.73 17.32
N TYR A 165 -14.10 10.43 18.40
CA TYR A 165 -14.60 9.08 18.65
C TYR A 165 -15.70 8.64 17.68
N LEU A 166 -16.59 9.55 17.27
CA LEU A 166 -17.64 9.24 16.28
C LEU A 166 -17.04 8.86 14.92
N LEU A 167 -16.04 9.61 14.48
CA LEU A 167 -15.28 9.33 13.26
C LEU A 167 -14.57 7.97 13.34
N ALA A 168 -13.87 7.70 14.44
CA ALA A 168 -13.16 6.45 14.66
C ALA A 168 -14.11 5.24 14.75
N ASP A 169 -15.27 5.39 15.39
CA ASP A 169 -16.31 4.34 15.43
C ASP A 169 -16.79 3.96 14.04
N HIS A 170 -17.12 4.95 13.22
CA HIS A 170 -17.58 4.72 11.87
C HIS A 170 -16.52 3.97 11.07
N ALA A 171 -15.28 4.47 11.07
CA ALA A 171 -14.17 3.86 10.34
C ALA A 171 -13.89 2.43 10.81
N ALA A 172 -13.79 2.20 12.13
CA ALA A 172 -13.54 0.88 12.71
C ALA A 172 -14.68 -0.11 12.40
N THR A 173 -15.93 0.34 12.41
CA THR A 173 -17.08 -0.50 12.06
C THR A 173 -17.04 -0.95 10.60
N VAL A 174 -16.75 -0.02 9.67
CA VAL A 174 -16.65 -0.36 8.24
C VAL A 174 -15.46 -1.29 7.99
N MET A 175 -14.28 -0.98 8.55
CA MET A 175 -13.08 -1.81 8.47
C MET A 175 -13.36 -3.24 8.96
N ASP A 176 -13.98 -3.39 10.12
CA ASP A 176 -14.29 -4.67 10.73
C ASP A 176 -15.31 -5.50 9.93
N CYS A 177 -16.37 -4.88 9.42
CA CYS A 177 -17.36 -5.54 8.56
C CYS A 177 -16.76 -6.02 7.23
N VAL A 178 -15.99 -5.18 6.55
CA VAL A 178 -15.37 -5.51 5.26
C VAL A 178 -14.31 -6.61 5.42
N SER A 179 -13.51 -6.54 6.49
CA SER A 179 -12.48 -7.56 6.76
C SER A 179 -13.05 -8.94 7.09
N ARG A 180 -14.29 -9.01 7.61
CA ARG A 180 -14.99 -10.29 7.80
C ARG A 180 -15.64 -10.82 6.53
N TRP A 181 -16.04 -9.92 5.63
CA TRP A 181 -16.65 -10.28 4.35
C TRP A 181 -15.64 -10.91 3.40
N LEU A 182 -14.40 -10.42 3.40
CA LEU A 182 -13.26 -11.03 2.74
C LEU A 182 -12.21 -11.41 3.80
N PRO A 183 -12.36 -12.58 4.46
CA PRO A 183 -11.36 -13.05 5.40
C PRO A 183 -10.05 -13.37 4.68
N ASP A 184 -8.96 -13.33 5.45
CA ASP A 184 -7.60 -13.55 4.93
C ASP A 184 -7.50 -14.89 4.20
N HIS A 185 -7.31 -14.78 2.90
CA HIS A 185 -7.06 -15.87 1.98
C HIS A 185 -5.84 -15.52 1.14
N SER A 186 -4.70 -15.25 1.80
CA SER A 186 -3.39 -15.21 1.16
C SER A 186 -2.94 -16.61 0.69
N SER A 187 -3.81 -17.39 0.04
CA SER A 187 -3.42 -18.66 -0.57
C SER A 187 -2.66 -18.35 -1.86
N LEU A 188 -1.35 -18.53 -1.80
CA LEU A 188 -0.48 -18.36 -2.96
C LEU A 188 -0.73 -19.47 -4.00
N PRO A 189 -0.71 -19.16 -5.31
CA PRO A 189 -0.74 -20.16 -6.36
C PRO A 189 0.39 -21.18 -6.23
N SER A 190 0.22 -22.37 -6.81
CA SER A 190 1.26 -23.43 -6.75
C SER A 190 2.61 -22.96 -7.30
N ALA A 191 2.62 -22.14 -8.35
CA ALA A 191 3.85 -21.58 -8.91
C ALA A 191 4.56 -20.66 -7.91
N ALA A 192 3.81 -19.77 -7.25
CA ALA A 192 4.33 -18.90 -6.20
C ALA A 192 4.88 -19.70 -5.01
N CYS A 193 4.23 -20.80 -4.61
CA CYS A 193 4.74 -21.69 -3.57
C CYS A 193 6.06 -22.40 -3.95
N THR A 194 6.34 -22.60 -5.24
CA THR A 194 7.59 -23.24 -5.70
C THR A 194 8.75 -22.28 -5.92
N ALA A 195 8.45 -20.98 -6.08
CA ALA A 195 9.42 -19.91 -6.32
C ALA A 195 10.42 -19.79 -5.17
N LEU A 196 11.71 -19.66 -5.49
CA LEU A 196 12.78 -19.64 -4.48
C LEU A 196 12.61 -18.52 -3.46
N LEU A 197 12.16 -17.34 -3.88
CA LEU A 197 11.95 -16.18 -3.01
C LEU A 197 10.81 -16.37 -1.98
N MET A 198 9.90 -17.31 -2.23
CA MET A 198 8.71 -17.54 -1.41
C MET A 198 8.83 -18.77 -0.48
N ARG A 199 9.85 -19.63 -0.65
CA ARG A 199 9.97 -20.91 0.08
C ARG A 199 10.05 -20.80 1.60
N ASP A 200 10.64 -19.74 2.11
CA ASP A 200 10.83 -19.51 3.56
C ASP A 200 9.79 -18.54 4.14
N THR A 201 8.69 -18.29 3.42
CA THR A 201 7.60 -17.47 3.94
C THR A 201 6.85 -18.26 5.02
N PRO A 202 6.86 -17.80 6.29
CA PRO A 202 6.12 -18.50 7.33
C PRO A 202 4.65 -18.49 6.95
N THR A 203 4.03 -19.67 6.90
CA THR A 203 2.57 -19.78 6.80
C THR A 203 1.96 -18.94 7.93
N PRO A 204 1.05 -17.99 7.65
CA PRO A 204 0.46 -17.18 8.70
C PRO A 204 -0.14 -18.12 9.73
N SER A 205 0.39 -18.09 10.95
CA SER A 205 -0.21 -18.85 12.06
C SER A 205 -1.65 -18.40 12.19
N PRO A 206 -2.62 -19.32 12.39
CA PRO A 206 -4.02 -18.94 12.54
C PRO A 206 -4.12 -17.89 13.64
N SER A 207 -4.54 -16.70 13.22
CA SER A 207 -4.70 -15.49 14.01
C SER A 207 -5.77 -15.69 15.09
N HIS A 208 -5.42 -16.45 16.13
CA HIS A 208 -6.06 -16.25 17.42
C HIS A 208 -5.72 -14.83 17.84
N SER A 209 -6.69 -13.92 17.66
CA SER A 209 -6.50 -12.48 17.76
C SER A 209 -5.49 -12.13 18.86
N VAL A 210 -4.33 -11.61 18.46
CA VAL A 210 -3.22 -11.32 19.38
C VAL A 210 -3.70 -10.43 20.53
N TYR A 211 -4.69 -9.58 20.25
CA TYR A 211 -5.40 -8.75 21.22
C TYR A 211 -6.22 -9.54 22.27
N ARG A 212 -6.76 -10.74 21.95
CA ARG A 212 -7.38 -11.66 22.95
C ARG A 212 -6.37 -12.16 23.98
N GLN A 213 -5.07 -12.20 23.65
CA GLN A 213 -4.03 -12.61 24.60
C GLN A 213 -3.61 -11.46 25.52
N LEU A 214 -3.91 -10.21 25.16
CA LEU A 214 -3.71 -9.02 26.02
C LEU A 214 -4.90 -8.79 26.98
N LEU A 215 -6.10 -9.27 26.63
CA LEU A 215 -7.32 -9.21 27.44
C LEU A 215 -7.22 -9.82 28.87
N PRO A 216 -6.49 -10.91 29.15
CA PRO A 216 -6.44 -11.54 30.46
C PRO A 216 -5.69 -10.72 31.53
N GLN A 217 -4.92 -9.70 31.13
CA GLN A 217 -4.17 -8.83 32.07
C GLN A 217 -5.02 -7.72 32.70
N LEU A 218 -6.32 -7.74 32.45
CA LEU A 218 -7.26 -6.66 32.75
C LEU A 218 -8.45 -7.22 33.56
N PRO A 219 -8.93 -6.54 34.62
CA PRO A 219 -10.01 -7.06 35.47
C PRO A 219 -11.33 -7.27 34.71
N ALA A 220 -11.77 -8.52 34.57
CA ALA A 220 -13.08 -8.98 34.05
C ALA A 220 -13.70 -8.06 32.97
N PHE A 221 -13.06 -7.97 31.81
CA PHE A 221 -13.50 -7.12 30.70
C PHE A 221 -14.56 -7.78 29.81
N ARG A 222 -15.63 -7.04 29.50
CA ARG A 222 -16.64 -7.40 28.50
C ARG A 222 -16.31 -6.86 27.11
N VAL A 223 -15.09 -7.08 26.63
CA VAL A 223 -14.76 -6.85 25.21
C VAL A 223 -15.67 -7.68 24.31
N GLU A 224 -16.08 -8.86 24.80
CA GLU A 224 -17.04 -9.73 24.14
C GLU A 224 -18.41 -9.06 23.95
N GLU A 225 -18.91 -8.21 24.85
CA GLU A 225 -20.21 -7.55 24.62
C GLU A 225 -20.12 -6.38 23.65
N LEU A 226 -19.01 -5.63 23.57
CA LEU A 226 -18.86 -4.56 22.57
C LEU A 226 -18.57 -5.12 21.16
N VAL A 227 -17.75 -6.16 21.09
CA VAL A 227 -17.49 -6.91 19.86
C VAL A 227 -18.72 -7.74 19.46
N GLN A 228 -19.47 -8.37 20.37
CA GLN A 228 -20.70 -9.12 20.03
C GLN A 228 -21.92 -8.22 19.83
N SER A 229 -22.06 -7.09 20.52
CA SER A 229 -23.18 -6.16 20.32
C SER A 229 -23.13 -5.50 18.94
N ALA A 230 -21.95 -5.26 18.37
CA ALA A 230 -21.82 -4.82 16.99
C ALA A 230 -22.06 -5.98 15.98
N CYS A 231 -21.92 -7.23 16.41
CA CYS A 231 -21.73 -8.39 15.52
C CYS A 231 -22.78 -9.51 15.61
N GLN A 232 -23.84 -9.38 16.41
CA GLN A 232 -24.82 -10.48 16.58
C GLN A 232 -25.77 -10.70 15.37
N SER A 233 -25.79 -9.80 14.37
CA SER A 233 -26.74 -9.90 13.25
C SER A 233 -26.13 -10.35 11.91
N ALA A 234 -24.81 -10.51 11.80
CA ALA A 234 -24.19 -10.94 10.55
C ALA A 234 -23.94 -12.46 10.57
N THR A 235 -24.89 -13.24 10.06
CA THR A 235 -24.59 -14.56 9.49
C THR A 235 -23.64 -14.34 8.30
N ALA A 236 -22.35 -14.25 8.58
CA ALA A 236 -21.32 -13.70 7.70
C ALA A 236 -21.24 -14.47 6.37
N VAL A 237 -21.81 -13.90 5.31
CA VAL A 237 -21.47 -14.27 3.94
C VAL A 237 -20.02 -13.84 3.71
N SER A 238 -19.13 -14.82 3.62
CA SER A 238 -17.73 -14.66 3.24
C SER A 238 -17.58 -14.94 1.77
N ILE A 239 -16.81 -14.12 1.06
CA ILE A 239 -16.37 -14.43 -0.29
C ILE A 239 -14.99 -15.11 -0.26
N THR A 240 -14.73 -16.02 -1.20
CA THR A 240 -13.52 -16.87 -1.23
C THR A 240 -12.54 -16.52 -2.34
N SER A 241 -12.95 -15.70 -3.31
CA SER A 241 -12.15 -15.26 -4.46
C SER A 241 -12.50 -13.84 -4.83
N LEU A 242 -11.60 -13.13 -5.51
CA LEU A 242 -11.80 -11.78 -6.03
C LEU A 242 -11.76 -11.79 -7.57
N HIS A 243 -12.71 -11.09 -8.17
CA HIS A 243 -12.75 -10.84 -9.61
C HIS A 243 -11.92 -9.61 -9.98
N THR A 244 -11.35 -9.59 -11.17
CA THR A 244 -10.50 -8.48 -11.65
C THR A 244 -11.21 -7.12 -11.64
N TYR A 245 -12.51 -7.10 -11.98
CA TYR A 245 -13.30 -5.86 -11.99
C TYR A 245 -13.53 -5.27 -10.57
N GLU A 246 -13.39 -6.07 -9.52
CA GLU A 246 -13.59 -5.62 -8.14
C GLU A 246 -12.35 -4.88 -7.60
N LEU A 247 -11.17 -5.15 -8.15
CA LEU A 247 -9.88 -4.67 -7.62
C LEU A 247 -9.79 -3.14 -7.53
N PRO A 248 -10.13 -2.34 -8.57
CA PRO A 248 -10.06 -0.87 -8.47
C PRO A 248 -10.95 -0.29 -7.38
N LEU A 249 -12.18 -0.81 -7.25
CA LEU A 249 -13.15 -0.35 -6.26
C LEU A 249 -12.74 -0.76 -4.84
N LEU A 250 -12.18 -1.97 -4.67
CA LEU A 250 -11.65 -2.40 -3.37
C LEU A 250 -10.40 -1.61 -2.97
N ALA A 251 -9.55 -1.24 -3.94
CA ALA A 251 -8.42 -0.35 -3.71
C ALA A 251 -8.87 1.05 -3.29
N GLU A 252 -9.89 1.62 -3.95
CA GLU A 252 -10.50 2.90 -3.56
C GLU A 252 -11.08 2.83 -2.13
N LEU A 253 -11.88 1.81 -1.83
CA LEU A 253 -12.40 1.54 -0.49
C LEU A 253 -11.26 1.48 0.55
N ALA A 254 -10.20 0.76 0.21
CA ALA A 254 -9.08 0.57 1.10
C ALA A 254 -8.36 1.90 1.40
N VAL A 255 -8.03 2.68 0.35
CA VAL A 255 -7.37 3.99 0.51
C VAL A 255 -8.22 4.95 1.34
N ASN A 256 -9.53 4.99 1.12
CA ASN A 256 -10.42 5.85 1.91
C ASN A 256 -10.40 5.48 3.39
N LEU A 257 -10.43 4.19 3.72
CA LEU A 257 -10.39 3.72 5.11
C LEU A 257 -9.00 3.85 5.74
N LEU A 258 -7.91 3.64 5.00
CA LEU A 258 -6.55 3.90 5.47
C LEU A 258 -6.37 5.39 5.84
N ARG A 259 -7.01 6.30 5.09
CA ARG A 259 -7.10 7.73 5.43
C ARG A 259 -7.83 8.00 6.73
N ARG A 260 -8.88 7.25 7.04
CA ARG A 260 -9.57 7.34 8.33
C ARG A 260 -8.79 6.68 9.48
N LEU A 261 -7.97 5.69 9.16
CA LEU A 261 -7.14 5.00 10.14
C LEU A 261 -6.04 5.92 10.70
N SER A 262 -5.44 6.79 9.87
CA SER A 262 -4.48 7.79 10.36
C SER A 262 -5.12 8.79 11.34
N GLU A 263 -6.37 9.19 11.09
CA GLU A 263 -7.17 10.02 12.02
C GLU A 263 -7.45 9.27 13.33
N THR A 264 -7.69 7.96 13.26
CA THR A 264 -7.86 7.08 14.42
C THR A 264 -6.57 6.96 15.22
N PHE A 265 -5.42 6.87 14.55
CA PHE A 265 -4.10 6.87 15.20
C PHE A 265 -3.78 8.18 15.93
N ALA A 266 -4.17 9.33 15.37
CA ALA A 266 -4.05 10.61 16.06
C ALA A 266 -4.88 10.66 17.36
N LEU A 267 -6.09 10.06 17.36
CA LEU A 267 -6.90 9.88 18.57
C LEU A 267 -6.19 8.99 19.60
N LEU A 268 -5.61 7.86 19.17
CA LEU A 268 -4.81 6.98 20.04
C LEU A 268 -3.64 7.72 20.68
N GLU A 269 -2.90 8.51 19.91
CA GLU A 269 -1.77 9.32 20.39
C GLU A 269 -2.21 10.37 21.43
N ARG A 270 -3.33 11.06 21.18
CA ARG A 270 -3.93 11.99 22.16
C ARG A 270 -4.25 11.30 23.49
N VAL A 271 -4.89 10.12 23.43
CA VAL A 271 -5.30 9.40 24.64
C VAL A 271 -4.09 8.85 25.40
N ILE A 272 -3.09 8.31 24.68
CA ILE A 272 -1.89 7.70 25.26
C ILE A 272 -0.93 8.75 25.84
N SER A 273 -0.79 9.91 25.21
CA SER A 273 0.04 11.01 25.71
C SER A 273 -0.52 11.65 27.00
N GLY A 274 -1.78 11.36 27.37
CA GLY A 274 -2.36 11.70 28.66
C GLY A 274 -2.58 13.19 28.91
N SER A 275 -2.34 14.05 27.91
CA SER A 275 -2.33 15.51 28.06
C SER A 275 -3.73 16.15 28.16
N ALA A 276 -4.81 15.41 27.84
CA ALA A 276 -6.17 15.96 27.85
C ALA A 276 -7.27 14.89 27.97
N TRP A 277 -7.26 14.06 29.02
CA TRP A 277 -8.45 13.27 29.36
C TRP A 277 -9.52 14.19 29.92
N SER A 278 -10.72 14.15 29.35
CA SER A 278 -11.91 14.79 29.92
C SER A 278 -12.35 14.07 31.20
N ASN A 279 -13.08 14.76 32.07
CA ASN A 279 -13.65 14.16 33.28
C ASN A 279 -14.51 12.91 32.96
N ASN A 280 -15.24 12.95 31.85
CA ASN A 280 -16.05 11.81 31.37
C ASN A 280 -15.17 10.61 30.95
N GLU A 281 -14.05 10.84 30.27
CA GLU A 281 -13.10 9.77 29.92
C GLU A 281 -12.45 9.16 31.17
N THR A 282 -12.18 9.95 32.22
CA THR A 282 -11.64 9.41 33.48
C THR A 282 -12.64 8.58 34.26
N GLU A 283 -13.92 8.96 34.25
CA GLU A 283 -15.01 8.20 34.90
C GLU A 283 -15.34 6.92 34.12
N ASN A 284 -15.24 6.96 32.79
CA ASN A 284 -15.56 5.86 31.88
C ASN A 284 -14.31 5.20 31.25
N ALA A 285 -13.18 5.21 31.96
CA ALA A 285 -11.89 4.75 31.43
C ALA A 285 -11.96 3.33 30.80
N GLN A 286 -12.70 2.42 31.43
CA GLN A 286 -12.84 1.05 30.94
C GLN A 286 -13.55 0.95 29.58
N THR A 287 -14.59 1.75 29.35
CA THR A 287 -15.31 1.73 28.07
C THR A 287 -14.46 2.36 26.98
N VAL A 288 -13.74 3.44 27.29
CA VAL A 288 -12.75 4.07 26.40
C VAL A 288 -11.69 3.04 25.97
N LEU A 289 -11.13 2.28 26.92
CA LEU A 289 -10.15 1.23 26.58
C LEU A 289 -10.72 0.19 25.62
N SER A 290 -11.90 -0.35 25.93
CA SER A 290 -12.52 -1.39 25.11
C SER A 290 -12.79 -0.91 23.68
N ARG A 291 -13.17 0.36 23.53
CA ARG A 291 -13.42 1.02 22.25
C ARG A 291 -12.12 1.20 21.45
N LEU A 292 -11.04 1.67 22.09
CA LEU A 292 -9.73 1.82 21.43
C LEU A 292 -9.11 0.47 21.04
N LEU A 293 -9.26 -0.56 21.87
CA LEU A 293 -8.82 -1.92 21.51
C LEU A 293 -9.62 -2.48 20.33
N PHE A 294 -10.92 -2.18 20.24
CA PHE A 294 -11.71 -2.51 19.07
C PHE A 294 -11.17 -1.81 17.81
N TYR A 295 -10.80 -0.53 17.89
CA TYR A 295 -10.20 0.19 16.74
C TYR A 295 -8.89 -0.45 16.27
N LEU A 296 -8.00 -0.82 17.20
CA LEU A 296 -6.75 -1.50 16.87
C LEU A 296 -6.99 -2.89 16.26
N SER A 297 -7.96 -3.64 16.78
CA SER A 297 -8.34 -4.94 16.22
C SER A 297 -8.95 -4.80 14.83
N ALA A 298 -9.83 -3.81 14.61
CA ALA A 298 -10.41 -3.51 13.31
C ALA A 298 -9.34 -3.11 12.31
N GLY A 299 -8.41 -2.23 12.71
CA GLY A 299 -7.26 -1.83 11.91
C GLY A 299 -6.35 -3.00 11.53
N HIS A 300 -6.09 -3.94 12.46
CA HIS A 300 -5.32 -5.15 12.16
C HIS A 300 -5.97 -6.01 11.07
N ASN A 301 -7.24 -6.38 11.26
CA ASN A 301 -7.98 -7.19 10.29
C ASN A 301 -8.07 -6.48 8.93
N PHE A 302 -8.21 -5.16 8.97
CA PHE A 302 -8.26 -4.34 7.77
C PHE A 302 -6.93 -4.26 7.03
N PHE A 303 -5.78 -4.22 7.73
CA PHE A 303 -4.49 -4.37 7.06
C PHE A 303 -4.38 -5.70 6.32
N LEU A 304 -4.81 -6.81 6.93
CA LEU A 304 -4.84 -8.12 6.26
C LEU A 304 -5.72 -8.09 5.01
N PHE A 305 -6.91 -7.46 5.10
CA PHE A 305 -7.77 -7.23 3.95
C PHE A 305 -7.05 -6.43 2.84
N THR A 306 -6.43 -5.29 3.17
CA THR A 306 -5.69 -4.46 2.21
C THR A 306 -4.57 -5.23 1.53
N PHE A 307 -3.77 -5.97 2.31
CA PHE A 307 -2.68 -6.77 1.77
C PHE A 307 -3.16 -7.97 0.95
N SER A 308 -4.33 -8.54 1.26
CA SER A 308 -4.95 -9.58 0.44
C SER A 308 -5.40 -9.04 -0.92
N VAL A 309 -5.98 -7.83 -0.96
CA VAL A 309 -6.34 -7.16 -2.23
C VAL A 309 -5.08 -6.87 -3.05
N LEU A 310 -4.05 -6.31 -2.42
CA LEU A 310 -2.77 -6.01 -3.07
C LEU A 310 -2.09 -7.28 -3.62
N THR A 311 -2.06 -8.35 -2.81
CA THR A 311 -1.54 -9.66 -3.22
C THR A 311 -2.26 -10.16 -4.47
N ARG A 312 -3.59 -10.01 -4.51
CA ARG A 312 -4.36 -10.41 -5.69
C ARG A 312 -4.01 -9.58 -6.92
N CYS A 313 -3.86 -8.25 -6.80
CA CYS A 313 -3.43 -7.41 -7.91
C CYS A 313 -2.09 -7.89 -8.49
N ILE A 314 -1.09 -8.07 -7.62
CA ILE A 314 0.25 -8.52 -8.02
C ILE A 314 0.20 -9.90 -8.72
N LEU A 315 -0.63 -10.82 -8.24
CA LEU A 315 -0.77 -12.14 -8.87
C LEU A 315 -1.45 -12.09 -10.25
N VAL A 316 -2.42 -11.18 -10.44
CA VAL A 316 -3.07 -10.95 -11.73
C VAL A 316 -2.10 -10.29 -12.71
N GLU A 317 -1.34 -9.29 -12.27
CA GLU A 317 -0.28 -8.65 -13.06
C GLU A 317 0.80 -9.65 -13.48
N ALA A 318 1.19 -10.57 -12.59
CA ALA A 318 2.12 -11.65 -12.89
C ALA A 318 1.52 -12.80 -13.74
N ARG A 319 0.26 -12.64 -14.20
CA ARG A 319 -0.49 -13.58 -15.05
C ARG A 319 -0.56 -15.00 -14.47
N GLN A 320 -0.66 -15.12 -13.15
CA GLN A 320 -0.78 -16.41 -12.45
C GLN A 320 -2.22 -16.92 -12.33
N ASP A 321 -3.19 -16.12 -12.75
CA ASP A 321 -4.60 -16.46 -12.68
C ASP A 321 -5.07 -16.98 -14.04
N ASP A 322 -5.35 -18.27 -14.14
CA ASP A 322 -5.68 -18.92 -15.42
C ASP A 322 -7.10 -18.56 -15.93
N ASP A 323 -7.96 -17.94 -15.11
CA ASP A 323 -9.40 -17.87 -15.38
C ASP A 323 -9.99 -16.48 -15.78
N MET A 324 -9.37 -15.31 -15.53
CA MET A 324 -10.21 -14.07 -15.41
C MET A 324 -9.78 -12.73 -16.05
N ALA A 325 -8.95 -12.70 -17.10
CA ALA A 325 -8.93 -11.69 -18.20
C ALA A 325 -7.54 -11.56 -18.81
N SER A 326 -7.46 -11.25 -20.11
CA SER A 326 -6.21 -10.79 -20.76
C SER A 326 -5.78 -9.40 -20.30
N ASP A 327 -6.70 -8.61 -19.73
CA ASP A 327 -6.48 -7.22 -19.34
C ASP A 327 -6.07 -7.11 -17.86
N THR A 328 -4.81 -6.76 -17.63
CA THR A 328 -4.22 -6.53 -16.30
C THR A 328 -4.38 -5.08 -15.83
N SER A 329 -4.86 -4.17 -16.67
CA SER A 329 -4.95 -2.74 -16.34
C SER A 329 -5.76 -2.43 -15.07
N PRO A 330 -6.88 -3.12 -14.75
CA PRO A 330 -7.60 -2.83 -13.50
C PRO A 330 -6.83 -3.29 -12.26
N ALA A 331 -6.04 -4.36 -12.38
CA ALA A 331 -5.19 -4.84 -11.29
C ALA A 331 -4.04 -3.87 -11.04
N HIS A 332 -3.40 -3.41 -12.12
CA HIS A 332 -2.32 -2.43 -12.08
C HIS A 332 -2.77 -1.08 -11.49
N GLU A 333 -3.90 -0.52 -11.97
CA GLU A 333 -4.45 0.72 -11.42
C GLU A 333 -4.79 0.60 -9.91
N ALA A 334 -5.24 -0.58 -9.50
CA ALA A 334 -5.55 -0.88 -8.11
C ALA A 334 -4.28 -1.03 -7.25
N SER A 335 -3.23 -1.70 -7.74
CA SER A 335 -1.98 -1.89 -7.01
C SER A 335 -1.22 -0.58 -6.83
N GLU A 336 -1.04 0.21 -7.89
CA GLU A 336 -0.36 1.53 -7.81
C GLU A 336 -1.06 2.44 -6.79
N ARG A 337 -2.40 2.50 -6.84
CA ARG A 337 -3.21 3.28 -5.88
C ARG A 337 -3.01 2.83 -4.42
N LEU A 338 -2.91 1.52 -4.18
CA LEU A 338 -2.65 0.98 -2.84
C LEU A 338 -1.21 1.28 -2.38
N PHE A 339 -0.23 1.06 -3.25
CA PHE A 339 1.18 1.32 -2.96
C PHE A 339 1.43 2.80 -2.64
N ALA A 340 0.87 3.72 -3.42
CA ALA A 340 0.97 5.17 -3.21
C ALA A 340 0.55 5.59 -1.79
N TYR A 341 -0.47 4.93 -1.23
CA TYR A 341 -0.95 5.25 0.11
C TYR A 341 -0.14 4.57 1.23
N LEU A 342 0.27 3.32 1.00
CA LEU A 342 1.03 2.53 1.97
C LEU A 342 2.44 3.08 2.21
N SER A 343 3.05 3.78 1.23
CA SER A 343 4.38 4.38 1.35
C SER A 343 4.39 5.75 2.03
N ASP A 344 3.36 6.58 1.77
CA ASP A 344 3.47 8.03 2.01
C ASP A 344 2.70 8.51 3.25
N VAL A 345 1.64 7.81 3.70
CA VAL A 345 0.63 8.44 4.60
C VAL A 345 0.42 7.73 5.94
N LEU A 346 0.73 6.43 6.06
CA LEU A 346 0.50 5.68 7.30
C LEU A 346 1.57 5.96 8.36
N HIS A 347 1.33 6.97 9.18
CA HIS A 347 2.15 7.29 10.34
C HIS A 347 1.62 6.55 11.56
N PHE A 348 2.33 5.50 11.98
CA PHE A 348 2.05 4.86 13.25
C PHE A 348 2.31 5.82 14.41
N PRO A 349 1.48 5.82 15.46
CA PRO A 349 1.71 6.65 16.63
C PRO A 349 3.10 6.35 17.22
N ARG A 350 3.83 7.41 17.63
CA ARG A 350 5.13 7.28 18.29
C ARG A 350 4.97 7.54 19.79
N PHE A 351 5.55 6.69 20.61
CA PHE A 351 5.50 6.85 22.07
C PHE A 351 6.88 6.96 22.70
N ASP A 352 6.99 7.77 23.75
CA ASP A 352 8.20 7.86 24.57
C ASP A 352 8.60 6.46 25.09
N GLY A 353 9.85 6.06 24.79
CA GLY A 353 10.45 4.78 25.20
C GLY A 353 10.37 3.63 24.19
N GLU A 354 9.94 3.86 22.94
CA GLU A 354 9.88 2.82 21.88
C GLU A 354 11.23 2.11 21.63
N ASP A 355 12.36 2.82 21.78
CA ASP A 355 13.71 2.26 21.55
C ASP A 355 14.11 1.17 22.56
N GLU A 356 13.44 1.06 23.72
CA GLU A 356 13.73 0.02 24.72
C GLU A 356 12.93 -1.28 24.49
N LEU A 357 11.91 -1.27 23.63
CA LEU A 357 10.98 -2.40 23.43
C LEU A 357 11.31 -3.28 22.22
N THR A 358 12.21 -2.84 21.33
CA THR A 358 12.43 -3.44 20.00
C THR A 358 13.57 -4.45 19.90
N VAL A 359 14.26 -4.79 20.99
CA VAL A 359 15.36 -5.78 20.94
C VAL A 359 15.21 -6.84 22.04
N GLY A 360 14.65 -8.00 21.69
CA GLY A 360 14.99 -9.34 22.22
C GLY A 360 15.03 -9.61 23.74
N SER A 361 14.78 -8.61 24.59
CA SER A 361 14.73 -8.75 26.03
C SER A 361 13.26 -8.74 26.45
N PRO A 362 12.83 -9.67 27.33
CA PRO A 362 11.55 -9.52 28.00
C PRO A 362 11.62 -8.20 28.77
N GLY A 363 10.90 -7.20 28.27
CA GLY A 363 10.98 -5.82 28.75
C GLY A 363 10.91 -5.80 30.27
N ARG A 364 11.88 -5.15 30.92
CA ARG A 364 11.74 -4.81 32.33
C ARG A 364 10.48 -3.98 32.44
N HIS A 365 9.44 -4.59 32.99
CA HIS A 365 8.21 -3.93 33.37
C HIS A 365 8.58 -2.81 34.34
N SER A 366 8.67 -1.58 33.84
CA SER A 366 8.58 -0.39 34.69
C SER A 366 7.15 -0.33 35.21
N LEU A 367 6.89 -1.15 36.24
CA LEU A 367 5.65 -1.09 37.02
C LEU A 367 5.46 0.38 37.41
N PRO A 368 4.31 1.00 37.08
CA PRO A 368 4.07 2.36 37.51
C PRO A 368 4.09 2.34 39.04
N LEU A 369 5.04 3.06 39.63
CA LEU A 369 5.14 3.30 41.08
C LEU A 369 3.96 4.17 41.59
N THR A 370 2.92 4.36 40.78
CA THR A 370 1.77 5.19 41.08
C THR A 370 0.76 4.36 41.87
N THR A 371 0.51 4.76 43.12
CA THR A 371 -0.56 4.18 43.95
C THR A 371 -1.74 5.14 43.96
N GLY A 372 -2.94 4.69 43.56
CA GLY A 372 -4.17 5.51 43.55
C GLY A 372 -5.03 5.33 42.28
N PRO A 373 -6.06 6.17 42.07
CA PRO A 373 -6.95 6.10 40.90
C PRO A 373 -6.25 6.31 39.54
N THR A 374 -5.05 6.89 39.53
CA THR A 374 -4.20 7.04 38.34
C THR A 374 -3.51 5.74 37.92
N ALA A 375 -3.36 4.76 38.82
CA ALA A 375 -2.68 3.49 38.53
C ALA A 375 -3.41 2.66 37.48
N VAL A 376 -4.75 2.66 37.51
CA VAL A 376 -5.59 1.96 36.52
C VAL A 376 -5.40 2.59 35.14
N ARG A 377 -5.40 3.93 35.06
CA ARG A 377 -5.16 4.67 33.82
C ARG A 377 -3.77 4.37 33.25
N ASP A 378 -2.73 4.39 34.09
CA ASP A 378 -1.36 4.14 33.67
C ASP A 378 -1.18 2.68 33.17
N GLN A 379 -1.81 1.71 33.83
CA GLN A 379 -1.87 0.32 33.36
C GLN A 379 -2.55 0.21 31.99
N MET A 380 -3.68 0.90 31.80
CA MET A 380 -4.41 0.91 30.54
C MET A 380 -3.60 1.53 29.40
N ILE A 381 -2.91 2.64 29.65
CA ILE A 381 -2.00 3.27 28.69
C ILE A 381 -0.87 2.29 28.32
N GLY A 382 -0.34 1.54 29.28
CA GLY A 382 0.65 0.47 29.03
C GLY A 382 0.13 -0.61 28.06
N VAL A 383 -1.09 -1.09 28.27
CA VAL A 383 -1.72 -2.08 27.37
C VAL A 383 -1.93 -1.51 25.96
N LEU A 384 -2.39 -0.26 25.85
CA LEU A 384 -2.58 0.39 24.55
C LEU A 384 -1.26 0.59 23.80
N LYS A 385 -0.20 1.04 24.48
CA LYS A 385 1.14 1.14 23.90
C LYS A 385 1.61 -0.21 23.36
N GLN A 386 1.48 -1.28 24.16
CA GLN A 386 1.85 -2.63 23.74
C GLN A 386 1.06 -3.09 22.51
N ALA A 387 -0.26 -2.87 22.51
CA ALA A 387 -1.13 -3.22 21.39
C ALA A 387 -0.76 -2.45 20.10
N CYS A 388 -0.47 -1.16 20.20
CA CYS A 388 0.00 -0.35 19.07
C CYS A 388 1.36 -0.83 18.54
N CYS A 389 2.32 -1.13 19.41
CA CYS A 389 3.62 -1.67 19.00
C CYS A 389 3.45 -3.02 18.28
N GLN A 390 2.59 -3.90 18.78
CA GLN A 390 2.30 -5.17 18.12
C GLN A 390 1.65 -4.98 16.74
N LEU A 391 0.69 -4.06 16.61
CA LEU A 391 0.07 -3.73 15.33
C LEU A 391 1.13 -3.27 14.31
N LYS A 392 2.06 -2.41 14.74
CA LYS A 392 3.18 -1.92 13.93
C LYS A 392 4.09 -3.06 13.48
N THR A 393 4.47 -3.97 14.39
CA THR A 393 5.29 -5.15 14.04
C THR A 393 4.60 -6.03 13.00
N LEU A 394 3.31 -6.35 13.20
CA LEU A 394 2.54 -7.16 12.26
C LEU A 394 2.42 -6.49 10.89
N PHE A 395 2.24 -5.17 10.85
CA PHE A 395 2.21 -4.41 9.61
C PHE A 395 3.56 -4.45 8.86
N LEU A 396 4.69 -4.29 9.56
CA LEU A 396 6.04 -4.41 8.98
C LEU A 396 6.33 -5.83 8.46
N GLU A 397 5.87 -6.85 9.17
CA GLU A 397 5.95 -8.25 8.71
C GLU A 397 5.19 -8.43 7.38
N GLN A 398 3.98 -7.86 7.25
CA GLN A 398 3.21 -7.91 6.00
C GLN A 398 3.88 -7.14 4.86
N GLN A 399 4.44 -5.95 5.13
CA GLN A 399 5.25 -5.21 4.15
C GLN A 399 6.43 -6.05 3.62
N THR A 400 7.08 -6.82 4.50
CA THR A 400 8.15 -7.74 4.11
C THR A 400 7.65 -8.87 3.21
N GLN A 401 6.45 -9.41 3.47
CA GLN A 401 5.87 -10.44 2.62
C GLN A 401 5.49 -9.88 1.23
N VAL A 402 4.90 -8.69 1.18
CA VAL A 402 4.59 -8.01 -0.08
C VAL A 402 5.86 -7.71 -0.86
N LEU A 403 6.93 -7.27 -0.20
CA LEU A 403 8.23 -7.04 -0.83
C LEU A 403 8.75 -8.31 -1.53
N LYS A 404 8.71 -9.46 -0.85
CA LYS A 404 9.11 -10.75 -1.43
C LYS A 404 8.21 -11.17 -2.58
N LEU A 405 6.89 -11.00 -2.42
CA LEU A 405 5.91 -11.32 -3.44
C LEU A 405 6.12 -10.47 -4.70
N TYR A 406 6.35 -9.17 -4.54
CA TYR A 406 6.60 -8.24 -5.64
C TYR A 406 7.86 -8.64 -6.42
N PHE A 407 8.95 -8.99 -5.73
CA PHE A 407 10.16 -9.48 -6.38
C PHE A 407 9.90 -10.80 -7.13
N ALA A 408 9.18 -11.73 -6.52
CA ALA A 408 8.86 -13.01 -7.14
C ALA A 408 7.91 -12.86 -8.35
N ALA A 409 7.01 -11.88 -8.32
CA ALA A 409 6.06 -11.58 -9.39
C ALA A 409 6.74 -11.00 -10.64
N HIS A 410 7.82 -10.22 -10.47
CA HIS A 410 8.55 -9.58 -11.56
C HIS A 410 9.77 -10.36 -12.04
N LEU A 411 10.08 -11.50 -11.43
CA LEU A 411 11.21 -12.35 -11.82
C LEU A 411 10.72 -13.67 -12.41
N ALA A 412 11.41 -14.15 -13.43
CA ALA A 412 11.08 -15.43 -14.04
C ALA A 412 11.41 -16.64 -13.14
N SER A 413 10.77 -17.76 -13.47
CA SER A 413 11.09 -19.07 -12.89
C SER A 413 12.56 -19.44 -13.11
N PRO A 414 13.26 -20.03 -12.12
CA PRO A 414 12.77 -20.58 -10.85
C PRO A 414 12.82 -19.61 -9.66
N VAL A 415 13.38 -18.40 -9.85
CA VAL A 415 13.55 -17.43 -8.76
C VAL A 415 12.21 -16.86 -8.33
N GLY A 416 11.47 -16.37 -9.32
CA GLY A 416 10.10 -15.92 -9.17
C GLY A 416 9.13 -16.81 -9.93
N PHE A 417 8.01 -16.23 -10.34
CA PHE A 417 6.93 -16.90 -11.04
C PHE A 417 6.34 -16.05 -12.18
N ARG A 418 6.98 -14.95 -12.59
CA ARG A 418 6.53 -14.14 -13.75
C ARG A 418 6.29 -15.05 -14.96
N ARG A 419 5.13 -14.92 -15.60
CA ARG A 419 4.77 -15.68 -16.80
C ARG A 419 5.07 -14.83 -18.03
N ASP A 420 6.05 -15.25 -18.81
CA ASP A 420 6.49 -14.60 -20.04
C ASP A 420 5.74 -15.20 -21.25
N ASP A 421 4.48 -14.83 -21.46
CA ASP A 421 3.73 -15.30 -22.64
C ASP A 421 4.10 -14.45 -23.88
N GLN A 422 4.86 -15.03 -24.81
CA GLN A 422 5.29 -14.37 -26.07
C GLN A 422 4.16 -14.08 -27.08
N THR A 423 2.91 -14.44 -26.76
CA THR A 423 1.79 -14.29 -27.69
C THR A 423 1.30 -12.85 -27.82
N ASP A 424 1.66 -11.98 -26.88
CA ASP A 424 1.24 -10.58 -26.81
C ASP A 424 2.40 -9.64 -27.13
N CYS A 425 3.11 -9.86 -28.26
CA CYS A 425 3.88 -8.77 -28.87
C CYS A 425 2.91 -7.77 -29.50
N GLU A 426 2.17 -7.04 -28.66
CA GLU A 426 1.46 -5.85 -29.10
C GLU A 426 2.50 -4.85 -29.65
N GLU A 427 2.16 -4.16 -30.74
CA GLU A 427 3.03 -3.12 -31.28
C GLU A 427 3.07 -1.97 -30.27
N LEU A 428 4.19 -1.83 -29.54
CA LEU A 428 4.46 -0.72 -28.63
C LEU A 428 4.35 0.61 -29.38
N ASP A 429 3.39 1.46 -29.00
CA ASP A 429 3.28 2.83 -29.46
C ASP A 429 4.07 3.74 -28.51
N LEU A 430 5.33 3.98 -28.86
CA LEU A 430 6.24 4.86 -28.12
C LEU A 430 5.72 6.30 -27.92
N SER A 431 4.61 6.70 -28.56
CA SER A 431 3.99 8.00 -28.37
C SER A 431 2.86 8.01 -27.34
N ILE A 432 2.33 6.84 -26.96
CA ILE A 432 1.18 6.68 -26.06
C ILE A 432 1.55 5.84 -24.84
N ASP A 433 2.36 4.80 -25.03
CA ASP A 433 2.73 3.87 -23.97
C ASP A 433 3.71 4.54 -23.00
N GLU A 434 3.32 4.59 -21.74
CA GLU A 434 4.19 5.06 -20.67
C GLU A 434 5.25 4.00 -20.36
N ASP A 435 6.48 4.46 -20.16
CA ASP A 435 7.59 3.60 -19.81
C ASP A 435 7.37 2.98 -18.42
N ASP A 436 7.79 1.73 -18.20
CA ASP A 436 7.50 0.98 -16.98
C ASP A 436 7.98 1.70 -15.71
N GLN A 437 9.07 2.47 -15.83
CA GLN A 437 9.56 3.33 -14.75
C GLN A 437 8.53 4.37 -14.26
N CYS A 438 7.68 4.87 -15.15
CA CYS A 438 6.62 5.84 -14.83
C CYS A 438 5.31 5.13 -14.47
N SER A 439 4.96 4.09 -15.22
CA SER A 439 3.75 3.30 -15.00
C SER A 439 3.73 2.66 -13.60
N PHE A 440 4.89 2.14 -13.14
CA PHE A 440 5.06 1.50 -11.83
C PHE A 440 5.73 2.41 -10.78
N GLU A 441 5.67 3.72 -10.94
CA GLU A 441 6.39 4.66 -10.06
C GLU A 441 5.98 4.51 -8.58
N ASP A 442 4.69 4.41 -8.29
CA ASP A 442 4.20 4.35 -6.90
C ASP A 442 4.54 2.99 -6.26
N SER A 443 4.41 1.87 -6.99
CA SER A 443 4.84 0.57 -6.47
C SER A 443 6.34 0.49 -6.25
N LEU A 444 7.17 0.93 -7.22
CA LEU A 444 8.61 0.92 -7.07
C LEU A 444 9.07 1.79 -5.90
N PHE A 445 8.48 2.99 -5.76
CA PHE A 445 8.74 3.87 -4.63
C PHE A 445 8.38 3.21 -3.29
N ALA A 446 7.20 2.59 -3.20
CA ALA A 446 6.71 1.92 -1.99
C ALA A 446 7.54 0.70 -1.59
N ILE A 447 7.90 -0.16 -2.56
CA ILE A 447 8.79 -1.31 -2.37
C ILE A 447 10.15 -0.87 -1.85
N GLY A 448 10.64 0.25 -2.37
CA GLY A 448 11.80 0.92 -1.82
C GLY A 448 11.65 1.26 -0.32
N HIS A 449 10.54 1.91 0.05
CA HIS A 449 10.25 2.24 1.44
C HIS A 449 10.18 0.98 2.34
N PHE A 450 9.50 -0.07 1.87
CA PHE A 450 9.33 -1.33 2.62
C PHE A 450 10.68 -2.03 2.88
N ALA A 451 11.60 -1.99 1.91
CA ALA A 451 12.94 -2.53 2.06
C ALA A 451 13.72 -1.86 3.19
N SER A 452 13.60 -0.54 3.34
CA SER A 452 14.24 0.22 4.42
C SER A 452 13.66 -0.08 5.80
N ALA A 453 12.36 -0.37 5.89
CA ALA A 453 11.70 -0.59 7.17
C ALA A 453 12.02 -1.97 7.79
N SER A 454 12.36 -2.97 6.97
CA SER A 454 12.20 -4.37 7.38
C SER A 454 13.44 -5.25 7.31
N SER A 455 14.45 -4.93 6.48
CA SER A 455 15.75 -5.66 6.42
C SER A 455 16.64 -5.23 5.24
N LEU A 456 16.93 -3.93 5.10
CA LEU A 456 17.61 -3.35 3.93
C LEU A 456 18.89 -4.08 3.52
N GLY A 457 19.76 -4.46 4.46
CA GLY A 457 21.00 -5.18 4.16
C GLY A 457 20.78 -6.53 3.49
N SER A 458 19.75 -7.29 3.88
CA SER A 458 19.41 -8.57 3.27
C SER A 458 18.84 -8.40 1.86
N VAL A 459 18.05 -7.35 1.64
CA VAL A 459 17.47 -7.01 0.33
C VAL A 459 18.59 -6.59 -0.64
N ILE A 460 19.53 -5.75 -0.20
CA ILE A 460 20.69 -5.37 -1.00
C ILE A 460 21.54 -6.59 -1.36
N ALA A 461 21.77 -7.50 -0.40
CA ALA A 461 22.51 -8.73 -0.65
C ALA A 461 21.81 -9.62 -1.68
N LEU A 462 20.48 -9.74 -1.61
CA LEU A 462 19.68 -10.47 -2.58
C LEU A 462 19.81 -9.85 -3.98
N LEU A 463 19.64 -8.54 -4.12
CA LEU A 463 19.76 -7.83 -5.40
C LEU A 463 21.16 -7.97 -6.00
N ALA A 464 22.21 -7.87 -5.18
CA ALA A 464 23.58 -8.10 -5.63
C ALA A 464 23.74 -9.50 -6.23
N ASN A 465 23.25 -10.54 -5.54
CA ASN A 465 23.35 -11.92 -6.02
C ASN A 465 22.55 -12.15 -7.32
N LEU A 466 21.33 -11.61 -7.41
CA LEU A 466 20.49 -11.72 -8.60
C LEU A 466 21.14 -11.03 -9.79
N LEU A 467 21.60 -9.79 -9.60
CA LEU A 467 22.25 -9.03 -10.67
C LEU A 467 23.58 -9.66 -11.09
N GLU A 468 24.36 -10.21 -10.16
CA GLU A 468 25.61 -10.95 -10.45
C GLU A 468 25.34 -12.14 -11.38
N GLU A 469 24.34 -12.94 -11.03
CA GLU A 469 23.95 -14.12 -11.80
C GLU A 469 23.46 -13.73 -13.20
N ARG A 470 22.54 -12.76 -13.31
CA ARG A 470 21.96 -12.32 -14.58
C ARG A 470 23.00 -11.65 -15.49
N THR A 471 23.90 -10.84 -14.91
CA THR A 471 25.02 -10.24 -15.67
C THR A 471 25.97 -11.32 -16.21
N ALA A 472 26.23 -12.38 -15.44
CA ALA A 472 27.04 -13.50 -15.91
C ALA A 472 26.35 -14.29 -17.03
N GLN A 473 25.04 -14.51 -16.95
CA GLN A 473 24.24 -15.13 -18.01
C GLN A 473 24.25 -14.28 -19.29
N LEU A 474 24.13 -12.96 -19.18
CA LEU A 474 24.20 -12.03 -20.31
C LEU A 474 25.56 -12.09 -21.03
N LEU A 475 26.65 -12.14 -20.24
CA LEU A 475 27.99 -12.33 -20.77
C LEU A 475 28.12 -13.68 -21.51
N GLN A 476 27.60 -14.78 -20.96
CA GLN A 476 27.62 -16.08 -21.61
C GLN A 476 26.84 -16.07 -22.94
N LEU A 477 25.65 -15.46 -22.97
CA LEU A 477 24.86 -15.32 -24.19
C LEU A 477 25.65 -14.58 -25.29
N SER A 478 26.30 -13.48 -24.95
CA SER A 478 27.13 -12.73 -25.91
C SER A 478 28.33 -13.50 -26.45
N GLN A 479 28.94 -14.36 -25.64
CA GLN A 479 30.05 -15.22 -26.08
C GLN A 479 29.55 -16.32 -27.03
N THR A 480 28.36 -16.86 -26.77
CA THR A 480 27.74 -17.85 -27.66
C THR A 480 27.26 -17.25 -28.98
N SER A 481 26.70 -16.04 -28.99
CA SER A 481 26.26 -15.36 -30.22
C SER A 481 27.43 -14.99 -31.13
N ASN A 482 28.59 -14.70 -30.55
CA ASN A 482 29.82 -14.37 -31.29
C ASN A 482 30.63 -15.60 -31.73
N GLY A 483 30.09 -16.83 -31.59
CA GLY A 483 30.73 -18.07 -32.03
C GLY A 483 31.93 -18.53 -31.19
N LEU A 484 32.10 -17.97 -29.99
CA LEU A 484 33.21 -18.26 -29.07
C LEU A 484 32.82 -19.24 -27.93
N GLY A 485 31.53 -19.62 -27.84
CA GLY A 485 31.02 -20.58 -26.86
C GLY A 485 30.86 -22.02 -27.41
N PRO A 486 30.76 -23.04 -26.55
CA PRO A 486 30.51 -24.41 -26.97
C PRO A 486 29.14 -24.54 -27.66
N PRO A 487 29.01 -25.27 -28.79
CA PRO A 487 27.76 -25.37 -29.54
C PRO A 487 26.69 -26.11 -28.72
N SER A 488 25.56 -25.45 -28.47
CA SER A 488 24.41 -26.04 -27.78
C SER A 488 23.49 -26.77 -28.77
N SER A 489 23.20 -28.04 -28.48
CA SER A 489 22.45 -28.97 -29.34
C SER A 489 20.96 -29.04 -28.99
N SER A 490 20.25 -27.91 -28.95
CA SER A 490 18.79 -27.92 -28.76
C SER A 490 18.12 -26.81 -29.57
N SER A 491 17.50 -27.23 -30.67
CA SER A 491 16.75 -26.46 -31.64
C SER A 491 15.36 -26.06 -31.10
N SER A 492 15.20 -24.81 -30.65
CA SER A 492 13.98 -23.97 -30.78
C SER A 492 13.90 -22.75 -29.83
N ALA A 493 14.77 -22.61 -28.80
CA ALA A 493 14.54 -21.68 -27.66
C ALA A 493 15.59 -20.57 -27.34
N PRO A 494 16.44 -20.05 -28.24
CA PRO A 494 17.42 -19.01 -27.89
C PRO A 494 16.80 -17.61 -27.68
N ASN A 495 15.75 -17.25 -28.41
CA ASN A 495 15.13 -15.92 -28.31
C ASN A 495 14.31 -15.73 -27.02
N GLU A 496 13.62 -16.78 -26.57
CA GLU A 496 12.82 -16.79 -25.34
C GLU A 496 13.68 -16.57 -24.10
N ARG A 497 14.76 -17.34 -23.97
CA ARG A 497 15.72 -17.19 -22.86
C ARG A 497 16.39 -15.82 -22.84
N SER A 498 16.62 -15.24 -24.03
CA SER A 498 17.17 -13.89 -24.13
C SER A 498 16.15 -12.86 -23.64
N TYR A 499 14.89 -12.95 -24.05
CA TYR A 499 13.84 -12.03 -23.60
C TYR A 499 13.66 -12.09 -22.08
N THR A 500 13.45 -13.29 -21.53
CA THR A 500 13.27 -13.50 -20.09
C THR A 500 14.42 -12.92 -19.25
N LEU A 501 15.67 -13.11 -19.70
CA LEU A 501 16.84 -12.54 -19.03
C LEU A 501 16.86 -11.01 -19.08
N MET A 502 16.52 -10.43 -20.22
CA MET A 502 16.49 -8.99 -20.40
C MET A 502 15.41 -8.35 -19.55
N GLU A 503 14.24 -8.99 -19.47
CA GLU A 503 13.12 -8.60 -18.62
C GLU A 503 13.47 -8.73 -17.12
N ASP A 504 14.13 -9.82 -16.71
CA ASP A 504 14.67 -9.95 -15.35
C ASP A 504 15.64 -8.80 -15.00
N LEU A 505 16.56 -8.47 -15.92
CA LEU A 505 17.50 -7.37 -15.70
C LEU A 505 16.78 -6.01 -15.63
N HIS A 506 15.80 -5.76 -16.49
CA HIS A 506 14.97 -4.56 -16.48
C HIS A 506 14.35 -4.31 -15.09
N TRP A 507 13.57 -5.29 -14.60
CA TRP A 507 12.92 -5.17 -13.28
C TRP A 507 13.91 -5.07 -12.12
N ILE A 508 15.03 -5.81 -12.15
CA ILE A 508 16.07 -5.69 -11.12
C ILE A 508 16.65 -4.27 -11.10
N LEU A 509 16.89 -3.64 -12.25
CA LEU A 509 17.44 -2.29 -12.32
C LEU A 509 16.45 -1.24 -11.80
N LEU A 510 15.18 -1.32 -12.18
CA LEU A 510 14.12 -0.43 -11.67
C LEU A 510 14.00 -0.52 -10.14
N ILE A 511 13.93 -1.76 -9.62
CA ILE A 511 13.89 -2.04 -8.18
C ILE A 511 15.15 -1.52 -7.48
N CYS A 512 16.34 -1.72 -8.06
CA CYS A 512 17.59 -1.19 -7.51
C CYS A 512 17.57 0.34 -7.44
N GLY A 513 17.09 1.03 -8.48
CA GLY A 513 17.06 2.48 -8.51
C GLY A 513 16.17 3.10 -7.45
N HIS A 514 15.03 2.46 -7.20
CA HIS A 514 14.15 2.87 -6.11
C HIS A 514 14.59 2.37 -4.75
N ILE A 515 15.37 1.30 -4.61
CA ILE A 515 15.93 0.86 -3.31
C ILE A 515 17.10 1.71 -2.86
N LEU A 516 17.98 2.07 -3.80
CA LEU A 516 19.22 2.80 -3.52
C LEU A 516 18.99 4.31 -3.42
N VAL A 517 18.01 4.86 -4.13
CA VAL A 517 17.72 6.29 -4.19
C VAL A 517 16.23 6.54 -4.01
N SER A 518 15.88 7.34 -3.00
CA SER A 518 14.52 7.83 -2.82
C SER A 518 14.26 9.02 -3.73
N GLY A 519 13.14 9.06 -4.44
CA GLY A 519 12.71 10.18 -5.28
C GLY A 519 11.97 9.74 -6.55
N PRO A 520 11.43 10.68 -7.34
CA PRO A 520 10.56 10.39 -8.47
C PRO A 520 11.28 9.63 -9.58
N SER A 521 10.56 8.86 -10.40
CA SER A 521 11.15 8.09 -11.50
C SER A 521 11.80 8.98 -12.56
N GLN A 522 11.13 10.07 -12.95
CA GLN A 522 11.63 11.00 -13.96
C GLN A 522 12.73 11.94 -13.42
N LEU A 523 13.85 12.04 -14.14
CA LEU A 523 14.90 13.01 -13.83
C LEU A 523 14.40 14.45 -14.04
N GLY A 524 14.57 15.29 -13.02
CA GLY A 524 14.12 16.69 -13.05
C GLY A 524 12.64 16.89 -12.71
N SER A 525 11.93 15.83 -12.32
CA SER A 525 10.63 15.93 -11.65
C SER A 525 10.85 16.14 -10.14
N SER A 526 9.93 16.86 -9.50
CA SER A 526 9.85 17.02 -8.04
C SER A 526 8.49 16.51 -7.56
N LYS A 527 8.47 15.76 -6.46
CA LYS A 527 7.21 15.30 -5.85
C LYS A 527 6.69 16.43 -4.96
N GLY A 528 5.88 17.31 -5.56
CA GLY A 528 5.37 18.53 -4.92
C GLY A 528 6.02 19.79 -5.51
N GLY A 529 5.36 20.94 -5.37
CA GLY A 529 5.63 22.18 -6.14
C GLY A 529 6.97 22.89 -5.92
N LEU A 530 8.06 22.19 -5.61
CA LEU A 530 9.43 22.70 -5.65
C LEU A 530 9.97 22.78 -7.10
N PRO A 531 10.89 23.70 -7.40
CA PRO A 531 11.45 23.87 -8.74
C PRO A 531 12.27 22.65 -9.19
N SER A 532 12.12 22.27 -10.46
CA SER A 532 12.63 21.06 -11.14
C SER A 532 14.15 20.82 -11.15
N TRP A 533 14.95 21.68 -10.53
CA TRP A 533 16.42 21.61 -10.55
C TRP A 533 17.00 21.10 -9.23
N ASP A 534 16.21 21.11 -8.14
CA ASP A 534 16.47 20.32 -6.95
C ASP A 534 15.78 18.97 -7.16
N SER A 535 16.48 17.99 -7.73
CA SER A 535 15.99 16.63 -7.72
C SER A 535 15.81 16.18 -6.27
N ASP A 536 14.60 15.74 -5.89
CA ASP A 536 14.27 15.18 -4.56
C ASP A 536 15.00 13.85 -4.26
N PHE A 537 16.11 13.59 -4.95
CA PHE A 537 16.92 12.40 -4.83
C PHE A 537 17.69 12.41 -3.53
N MET A 538 17.31 11.50 -2.65
CA MET A 538 17.93 11.33 -1.34
C MET A 538 18.50 9.92 -1.20
N MET A 539 19.65 9.84 -0.54
CA MET A 539 20.12 8.56 -0.01
C MET A 539 19.09 8.03 0.96
N ARG A 540 18.74 6.75 0.81
CA ARG A 540 17.75 6.17 1.70
C ARG A 540 18.33 5.93 3.09
N SER A 541 17.53 6.23 4.13
CA SER A 541 17.93 6.03 5.51
C SER A 541 18.34 4.57 5.77
N GLY A 542 19.44 4.41 6.50
CA GLY A 542 19.98 3.11 6.89
C GLY A 542 20.81 2.38 5.82
N ILE A 543 20.99 2.97 4.64
CA ILE A 543 21.76 2.34 3.55
C ILE A 543 23.24 2.15 3.91
N TRP A 544 23.82 3.10 4.64
CA TRP A 544 25.20 3.02 5.13
C TRP A 544 25.35 2.18 6.39
N SER A 545 24.27 1.99 7.16
CA SER A 545 24.25 1.09 8.32
C SER A 545 24.00 -0.38 7.95
N ALA A 546 23.90 -0.71 6.65
CA ALA A 546 23.74 -2.08 6.16
C ALA A 546 25.04 -2.92 6.20
N GLY A 547 26.12 -2.41 6.80
CA GLY A 547 27.38 -3.12 6.98
C GLY A 547 27.44 -3.89 8.30
N ASP A 548 27.86 -5.15 8.26
CA ASP A 548 27.92 -6.04 9.43
C ASP A 548 29.13 -5.79 10.36
N LYS A 549 30.02 -4.86 10.00
CA LYS A 549 31.26 -4.59 10.74
C LYS A 549 31.75 -3.16 10.55
N GLU A 550 32.55 -2.69 11.50
CA GLU A 550 33.42 -1.53 11.30
C GLU A 550 34.53 -1.89 10.30
N TYR A 551 34.83 -0.96 9.38
CA TYR A 551 35.81 -1.16 8.32
C TYR A 551 37.14 -0.50 8.70
N ASN A 552 38.24 -1.26 8.61
CA ASN A 552 39.59 -0.72 8.77
C ASN A 552 40.20 -0.27 7.43
N ASP A 553 41.34 0.41 7.46
CA ASP A 553 42.03 0.91 6.26
C ASP A 553 42.34 -0.18 5.22
N ASN A 554 42.65 -1.40 5.68
CA ASN A 554 42.91 -2.53 4.79
C ASN A 554 41.61 -3.01 4.10
N ASP A 555 40.50 -3.07 4.82
CA ASP A 555 39.19 -3.38 4.25
C ASP A 555 38.79 -2.31 3.20
N VAL A 556 39.05 -1.04 3.47
CA VAL A 556 38.82 0.07 2.53
C VAL A 556 39.69 -0.08 1.26
N ALA A 557 40.96 -0.46 1.41
CA ALA A 557 41.84 -0.71 0.29
C ALA A 557 41.36 -1.88 -0.58
N ILE A 558 40.86 -2.96 0.04
CA ILE A 558 40.24 -4.09 -0.66
C ILE A 558 38.98 -3.64 -1.42
N CYS A 559 38.11 -2.86 -0.78
CA CYS A 559 36.91 -2.31 -1.42
C CYS A 559 37.23 -1.44 -2.64
N LYS A 560 38.22 -0.54 -2.52
CA LYS A 560 38.69 0.28 -3.65
C LYS A 560 39.20 -0.59 -4.79
N ARG A 561 40.08 -1.56 -4.50
CA ARG A 561 40.63 -2.48 -5.50
C ARG A 561 39.52 -3.26 -6.20
N PHE A 562 38.51 -3.72 -5.47
CA PHE A 562 37.36 -4.43 -6.03
C PHE A 562 36.54 -3.56 -6.99
N LEU A 563 36.23 -2.31 -6.60
CA LEU A 563 35.51 -1.37 -7.47
C LEU A 563 36.30 -1.05 -8.75
N PHE A 564 37.63 -0.89 -8.65
CA PHE A 564 38.47 -0.69 -9.83
C PHE A 564 38.45 -1.91 -10.76
N CYS A 565 38.59 -3.12 -10.22
CA CYS A 565 38.52 -4.35 -11.02
C CYS A 565 37.14 -4.55 -11.67
N ALA A 566 36.06 -4.06 -11.04
CA ALA A 566 34.71 -4.16 -11.61
C ALA A 566 34.53 -3.32 -12.90
N LEU A 567 35.38 -2.32 -13.12
CA LEU A 567 35.42 -1.51 -14.34
C LEU A 567 36.22 -2.19 -15.49
N GLU A 568 36.92 -3.28 -15.19
CA GLU A 568 37.72 -4.05 -16.16
C GLU A 568 36.91 -5.21 -16.75
N ASN A 569 37.15 -5.53 -18.02
CA ASN A 569 36.49 -6.68 -18.69
C ASN A 569 37.09 -8.05 -18.28
N SER A 570 38.10 -8.05 -17.41
CA SER A 570 38.77 -9.25 -16.92
C SER A 570 37.91 -9.93 -15.85
N PRO A 571 37.93 -11.28 -15.74
CA PRO A 571 37.46 -11.92 -14.51
C PRO A 571 38.19 -11.32 -13.30
N LEU A 572 37.46 -11.22 -12.18
CA LEU A 572 38.03 -10.80 -10.91
C LEU A 572 39.31 -11.61 -10.62
N PRO A 573 40.43 -10.96 -10.25
CA PRO A 573 41.67 -11.66 -9.94
C PRO A 573 41.41 -12.75 -8.89
N THR A 574 42.03 -13.92 -9.05
CA THR A 574 41.88 -15.06 -8.12
C THR A 574 42.21 -14.71 -6.67
N ASP A 575 43.07 -13.71 -6.47
CA ASP A 575 43.47 -13.21 -5.14
C ASP A 575 42.38 -12.38 -4.45
N VAL A 576 41.43 -11.84 -5.22
CA VAL A 576 40.32 -10.99 -4.75
C VAL A 576 39.05 -11.81 -4.50
N GLN A 577 38.85 -12.92 -5.23
CA GLN A 577 37.69 -13.81 -5.07
C GLN A 577 37.41 -14.27 -3.62
N PRO A 578 38.39 -14.71 -2.81
CA PRO A 578 38.13 -15.10 -1.42
C PRO A 578 37.77 -13.92 -0.50
N GLN A 579 38.06 -12.68 -0.93
CA GLN A 579 37.81 -11.45 -0.17
C GLN A 579 36.41 -10.87 -0.43
N ILE A 580 35.68 -11.39 -1.43
CA ILE A 580 34.31 -10.93 -1.79
C ILE A 580 33.33 -11.08 -0.63
N ILE A 581 33.50 -12.12 0.18
CA ILE A 581 32.67 -12.38 1.37
C ILE A 581 32.83 -11.27 2.43
N GLN A 582 33.93 -10.53 2.39
CA GLN A 582 34.24 -9.45 3.36
C GLN A 582 33.73 -8.07 2.89
N LEU A 583 33.21 -7.96 1.66
CA LEU A 583 32.73 -6.71 1.11
C LEU A 583 31.32 -6.38 1.59
N PRO A 584 30.98 -5.10 1.83
CA PRO A 584 29.61 -4.69 2.02
C PRO A 584 28.75 -5.07 0.80
N SER A 585 27.54 -5.59 1.05
CA SER A 585 26.59 -5.97 -0.01
C SER A 585 26.28 -4.81 -0.96
N ILE A 586 26.26 -3.57 -0.46
CA ILE A 586 26.05 -2.36 -1.27
C ILE A 586 27.19 -2.13 -2.28
N LEU A 587 28.44 -2.35 -1.87
CA LEU A 587 29.58 -2.20 -2.77
C LEU A 587 29.62 -3.32 -3.80
N ARG A 588 29.23 -4.55 -3.42
CA ARG A 588 29.03 -5.64 -4.39
C ARG A 588 28.00 -5.24 -5.45
N LEU A 589 26.85 -4.73 -5.02
CA LEU A 589 25.82 -4.27 -5.95
C LEU A 589 26.32 -3.19 -6.89
N PHE A 590 27.00 -2.15 -6.38
CA PHE A 590 27.59 -1.08 -7.21
C PHE A 590 28.60 -1.62 -8.23
N SER A 591 29.48 -2.52 -7.81
CA SER A 591 30.45 -3.16 -8.72
C SER A 591 29.77 -3.89 -9.87
N VAL A 592 28.69 -4.61 -9.58
CA VAL A 592 28.00 -5.41 -10.59
C VAL A 592 27.23 -4.52 -11.55
N LEU A 593 26.62 -3.44 -11.05
CA LEU A 593 26.01 -2.40 -11.86
C LEU A 593 27.02 -1.74 -12.81
N PHE A 594 28.23 -1.39 -12.33
CA PHE A 594 29.29 -0.86 -13.18
C PHE A 594 29.76 -1.86 -14.22
N ARG A 595 29.83 -3.15 -13.86
CA ARG A 595 30.21 -4.21 -14.78
C ARG A 595 29.16 -4.43 -15.87
N LEU A 596 27.88 -4.38 -15.52
CA LEU A 596 26.76 -4.45 -16.48
C LEU A 596 26.83 -3.28 -17.45
N PHE A 597 26.94 -2.04 -16.94
CA PHE A 597 27.09 -0.85 -17.76
C PHE A 597 28.29 -0.95 -18.71
N ARG A 598 29.44 -1.42 -18.20
CA ARG A 598 30.64 -1.61 -19.02
C ARG A 598 30.44 -2.69 -20.09
N LEU A 599 29.75 -3.78 -19.76
CA LEU A 599 29.44 -4.85 -20.70
C LEU A 599 28.59 -4.33 -21.87
N GLN A 600 27.55 -3.52 -21.58
CA GLN A 600 26.70 -2.90 -22.60
C GLN A 600 27.50 -1.95 -23.50
N VAL A 601 28.31 -1.06 -22.90
CA VAL A 601 29.11 -0.08 -23.67
C VAL A 601 30.21 -0.74 -24.51
N SER A 602 30.91 -1.72 -23.96
CA SER A 602 32.08 -2.33 -24.63
C SER A 602 31.71 -3.43 -25.62
N SER A 603 30.68 -4.22 -25.31
CA SER A 603 30.32 -5.41 -26.08
C SER A 603 29.03 -5.24 -26.90
N ARG A 604 28.32 -4.10 -26.75
CA ARG A 604 27.02 -3.80 -27.40
C ARG A 604 25.98 -4.91 -27.18
N VAL A 605 25.99 -5.47 -25.98
CA VAL A 605 25.07 -6.54 -25.55
C VAL A 605 23.93 -5.93 -24.77
N GLY A 606 22.69 -6.30 -25.08
CA GLY A 606 21.49 -5.82 -24.39
C GLY A 606 20.38 -5.41 -25.34
N SER A 607 19.37 -4.70 -24.81
CA SER A 607 18.27 -4.07 -25.53
C SER A 607 18.35 -2.55 -25.36
N ALA A 608 17.55 -1.82 -26.15
CA ALA A 608 17.37 -0.38 -25.96
C ALA A 608 16.87 -0.08 -24.53
N GLN A 609 15.81 -0.78 -24.10
CA GLN A 609 15.26 -0.68 -22.74
C GLN A 609 16.34 -0.87 -21.67
N LEU A 610 17.11 -1.97 -21.72
CA LEU A 610 18.14 -2.21 -20.71
C LEU A 610 19.22 -1.12 -20.68
N THR A 611 19.51 -0.54 -21.84
CA THR A 611 20.45 0.57 -21.93
C THR A 611 19.87 1.80 -21.23
N GLU A 612 18.61 2.12 -21.49
CA GLU A 612 17.86 3.18 -20.84
C GLU A 612 17.79 3.00 -19.32
N ASP A 613 17.38 1.83 -18.84
CA ASP A 613 17.29 1.51 -17.40
C ASP A 613 18.66 1.69 -16.70
N THR A 614 19.74 1.25 -17.38
CA THR A 614 21.09 1.36 -16.80
C THR A 614 21.54 2.82 -16.77
N PHE A 615 21.30 3.61 -17.83
CA PHE A 615 21.61 5.04 -17.83
C PHE A 615 20.79 5.80 -16.79
N TRP A 616 19.50 5.49 -16.68
CA TRP A 616 18.60 6.03 -15.66
C TRP A 616 19.15 5.79 -14.26
N LEU A 617 19.46 4.54 -13.93
CA LEU A 617 20.00 4.16 -12.62
C LEU A 617 21.36 4.83 -12.34
N MET A 618 22.28 4.79 -13.31
CA MET A 618 23.60 5.42 -13.16
C MET A 618 23.50 6.92 -12.93
N SER A 619 22.55 7.59 -13.59
CA SER A 619 22.32 9.02 -13.40
C SER A 619 21.79 9.32 -12.00
N ARG A 620 20.82 8.53 -11.50
CA ARG A 620 20.34 8.63 -10.11
C ARG A 620 21.47 8.42 -9.10
N LEU A 621 22.30 7.40 -9.31
CA LEU A 621 23.45 7.13 -8.45
C LEU A 621 24.48 8.25 -8.49
N ALA A 622 24.80 8.77 -9.67
CA ALA A 622 25.76 9.87 -9.82
C ALA A 622 25.29 11.13 -9.10
N ILE A 623 24.02 11.51 -9.27
CA ILE A 623 23.44 12.69 -8.60
C ILE A 623 23.45 12.49 -7.08
N THR A 624 22.99 11.34 -6.61
CA THR A 624 22.78 11.10 -5.17
C THR A 624 24.06 10.80 -4.41
N TYR A 625 24.94 9.95 -4.95
CA TYR A 625 26.12 9.42 -4.25
C TYR A 625 27.42 10.12 -4.61
N LEU A 626 27.51 10.75 -5.79
CA LEU A 626 28.75 11.40 -6.25
C LEU A 626 28.65 12.93 -6.18
N ALA A 627 27.55 13.51 -6.67
CA ALA A 627 27.35 14.95 -6.73
C ALA A 627 26.86 15.55 -5.40
N ASN A 628 25.90 14.90 -4.73
CA ASN A 628 25.35 15.33 -3.43
C ASN A 628 26.19 14.90 -2.22
N SER A 629 27.51 14.72 -2.38
CA SER A 629 28.42 14.51 -1.26
C SER A 629 28.59 15.80 -0.44
N GLN A 630 27.54 16.19 0.28
CA GLN A 630 27.70 16.91 1.52
C GLN A 630 28.49 15.97 2.43
N VAL A 631 29.79 16.20 2.52
CA VAL A 631 30.60 15.73 3.64
C VAL A 631 29.89 16.30 4.87
N GLU A 632 29.05 15.49 5.53
CA GLU A 632 28.68 15.78 6.91
C GLU A 632 30.01 15.77 7.68
N ASP A 633 30.48 16.97 8.01
CA ASP A 633 31.62 17.20 8.88
C ASP A 633 31.33 16.53 10.24
N PHE A 634 31.65 15.25 10.34
CA PHE A 634 31.98 14.60 11.61
C PHE A 634 33.35 15.10 12.08
N SER A 635 33.48 16.41 12.27
CA SER A 635 34.64 17.00 12.92
C SER A 635 34.17 18.03 13.97
N GLY A 636 33.85 17.51 15.14
CA GLY A 636 34.12 18.27 16.35
C GLY A 636 35.63 18.40 16.54
N THR A 637 36.32 19.21 15.70
CA THR A 637 37.61 19.88 15.99
C THR A 637 38.12 20.63 14.75
N THR A 638 38.11 21.96 14.87
CA THR A 638 39.04 22.97 14.31
C THR A 638 39.44 22.89 12.82
N GLU A 639 38.99 23.93 12.11
CA GLU A 639 39.42 24.42 10.79
C GLU A 639 40.94 24.28 10.54
N GLU A 640 41.31 23.60 9.45
CA GLU A 640 42.42 24.04 8.58
C GLU A 640 42.07 23.76 7.11
N HIS A 641 41.87 24.84 6.35
CA HIS A 641 41.68 24.83 4.90
C HIS A 641 42.92 24.29 4.18
N HIS A 642 42.77 23.19 3.42
CA HIS A 642 43.69 22.87 2.33
C HIS A 642 42.94 22.66 1.01
N TRP A 643 43.27 23.52 0.06
CA TRP A 643 42.76 23.60 -1.30
C TRP A 643 43.00 22.32 -2.10
N LEU A 644 41.97 21.85 -2.80
CA LEU A 644 42.06 20.86 -3.88
C LEU A 644 42.96 21.39 -5.02
N PRO A 645 43.85 20.58 -5.60
CA PRO A 645 44.58 20.96 -6.81
C PRO A 645 43.68 20.85 -8.05
N SER A 646 43.79 21.87 -8.90
CA SER A 646 43.07 22.04 -10.16
C SER A 646 43.26 20.88 -11.14
N LEU A 647 42.15 20.39 -11.69
CA LEU A 647 42.08 19.58 -12.90
C LEU A 647 42.55 20.40 -14.11
N ASP A 648 43.85 20.42 -14.35
CA ASP A 648 44.44 20.79 -15.64
C ASP A 648 45.51 19.76 -15.98
N GLY A 649 45.18 18.89 -16.94
CA GLY A 649 46.12 17.94 -17.52
C GLY A 649 45.56 16.54 -17.62
N PHE A 650 44.63 16.32 -18.54
CA PHE A 650 44.75 15.31 -19.60
C PHE A 650 43.64 15.58 -20.62
N LEU A 651 44.08 16.06 -21.78
CA LEU A 651 43.34 16.09 -23.05
C LEU A 651 42.85 14.69 -23.43
#